data_AF-A0A443NU97-F1
#
_entry.id   AF-A0A443NU97-F1
#
_cell.length_a   1.000
_cell.length_b   1.000
_cell.length_c   1.000
_cell.angle_alpha   90.00
_cell.angle_beta   90.00
_cell.angle_gamma   90.00
#
_symmetry.space_group_name_H-M   'P 1'
#
loop_
_entity.id
_entity.type
_entity.pdbx_description
1 polymer ?
#
loop_
_entity_poly.entity_id
_entity_poly.type
_entity_poly.pdbx_seq_one_letter_code
_entity_poly.pdbx_strand_id
1 'polypeptide(L)'
;MNILRHCNPKHHLLSINSFGNLKSGNTISKPPEKLKVIIEYLSSFMASSLVFNVRRQQPVLIAPAKPTPHEFKPVSDIDDQGGSIPAVQIYRNHVALRGLNLSQLIQKGLAEALVFYYPLAGRLRARPGGKLVVECTGEGVLFIVAEADVRLEQLGDAPQPPFPCIDELLYDVPGSGAIVDCPLLLIQLTHLKCGGFILGLRFNHVMCDNAGFVKFMHALAEMITGARAPSITPVWQRELLDARQPPRITCAHREYQYKEEARHPNAASLLAADQMLQRSFFFGSREIATLRNLLPPHLRSCTTTFELLTACLWRCRTAAIAPAPDEEVRVLCVVNTRAKYHPPLPTGYYGNVVAFPAAVSPAGQLCQSPVEYAVELVKKAKADATREYMQSVADQMVVKGRPPFTVVRTWMVSDLMRGGSELVDFGWGAPVYSGPSKSVVGENPGMLSHYVPFRNGKGEDGRLALVCLPEPEMEKFSIEVESMLTHLKYGGFILGLRFKHVMCDNAGFVKFMHALAEIITGACAPSITPVWQRELLDARQHPRITCAHREYQYREEAHHPNAASLLEADQMHQRSFFFGAREIATLRNLLPPHLHSCTTTFELLTACLWRCRAAAIAPAPDGEVMVLCVVNTRAKYNPPLPTGYYGNVVDFPAAVSPAGKLCQSPVEYAVELLFERILGCSPITFHFVTKKGRMGVWHLFACRNRNGEVVNRGRKHGR
;
A
#
# COMPACT_ATOMS: atom_id res chain seq x y z
N MET A 1 3.87 -39.17 -6.83
CA MET A 1 3.80 -39.18 -5.34
C MET A 1 5.20 -39.25 -4.76
N ASN A 2 5.39 -38.81 -3.51
CA ASN A 2 6.61 -38.90 -2.67
C ASN A 2 7.90 -38.37 -3.36
N ILE A 3 8.44 -37.20 -2.98
CA ILE A 3 9.01 -36.92 -1.65
C ILE A 3 8.87 -35.41 -1.35
N LEU A 4 8.40 -35.09 -0.14
CA LEU A 4 8.68 -33.84 0.58
C LEU A 4 9.47 -34.23 1.82
N ARG A 5 10.64 -33.60 2.07
CA ARG A 5 11.19 -33.33 3.41
C ARG A 5 12.55 -32.60 3.39
N HIS A 6 12.73 -31.77 4.41
CA HIS A 6 13.98 -31.17 4.93
C HIS A 6 14.71 -30.12 4.07
N CYS A 7 14.71 -28.88 4.56
CA CYS A 7 15.93 -28.13 4.89
C CYS A 7 15.60 -26.97 5.86
N ASN A 8 16.50 -26.70 6.82
CA ASN A 8 16.49 -25.55 7.73
C ASN A 8 17.91 -25.41 8.35
N PRO A 9 18.26 -24.29 9.01
CA PRO A 9 18.77 -23.04 8.44
C PRO A 9 20.29 -22.84 8.68
N LYS A 10 20.87 -21.75 8.15
CA LYS A 10 21.84 -20.88 8.91
C LYS A 10 22.35 -19.64 8.14
N HIS A 11 22.59 -18.56 8.90
CA HIS A 11 23.23 -17.25 8.57
C HIS A 11 22.47 -16.33 7.58
N HIS A 12 22.07 -15.07 7.87
CA HIS A 12 22.70 -13.88 8.54
C HIS A 12 23.66 -13.10 7.59
N LEU A 13 23.70 -11.74 7.49
CA LEU A 13 22.99 -10.64 8.20
C LEU A 13 22.94 -9.30 7.37
N LEU A 14 22.37 -8.23 7.97
CA LEU A 14 22.29 -6.76 7.69
C LEU A 14 23.57 -6.02 7.17
N SER A 15 23.64 -4.73 6.78
CA SER A 15 22.82 -3.46 6.91
C SER A 15 22.95 -2.61 5.60
N ILE A 16 22.31 -1.46 5.24
CA ILE A 16 21.46 -0.35 5.76
C ILE A 16 22.17 0.87 6.46
N ASN A 17 22.27 2.04 5.78
CA ASN A 17 22.07 3.47 6.26
C ASN A 17 22.62 4.55 5.25
N SER A 18 21.85 5.42 4.56
CA SER A 18 21.15 6.67 5.02
C SER A 18 22.03 7.96 5.09
N PHE A 19 21.66 9.20 4.69
CA PHE A 19 20.44 9.80 4.09
C PHE A 19 20.64 11.27 3.61
N GLY A 20 19.74 11.83 2.78
CA GLY A 20 19.55 13.30 2.55
C GLY A 20 20.26 13.92 1.31
N ASN A 21 19.95 15.14 0.82
CA ASN A 21 18.89 16.08 1.22
C ASN A 21 18.46 17.08 0.08
N LEU A 22 17.42 17.88 0.34
CA LEU A 22 16.70 18.85 -0.54
C LEU A 22 17.58 19.98 -1.19
N LYS A 23 17.20 20.74 -2.23
CA LYS A 23 16.01 21.65 -2.38
C LYS A 23 15.61 22.01 -3.84
N SER A 24 14.51 22.77 -3.96
CA SER A 24 13.67 23.11 -5.13
C SER A 24 13.92 24.48 -5.81
N GLY A 25 13.36 24.69 -7.02
CA GLY A 25 13.19 26.04 -7.61
C GLY A 25 12.27 26.15 -8.86
N ASN A 26 11.04 26.63 -8.67
CA ASN A 26 10.21 27.53 -9.53
C ASN A 26 10.17 27.34 -11.08
N THR A 27 9.03 26.91 -11.68
CA THR A 27 7.92 27.73 -12.29
C THR A 27 8.33 28.65 -13.46
N ILE A 28 7.68 28.75 -14.65
CA ILE A 28 6.24 28.70 -15.06
C ILE A 28 6.08 28.28 -16.54
N SER A 29 5.05 27.48 -16.87
CA SER A 29 3.98 27.77 -17.88
C SER A 29 3.22 26.51 -18.35
N LYS A 30 2.01 26.68 -18.93
CA LYS A 30 1.07 25.58 -19.24
C LYS A 30 1.31 24.94 -20.63
N PRO A 31 1.28 23.59 -20.76
CA PRO A 31 1.43 22.87 -22.03
C PRO A 31 0.09 22.42 -22.67
N PRO A 32 0.09 21.97 -23.94
CA PRO A 32 -1.12 21.58 -24.69
C PRO A 32 -1.65 20.16 -24.36
N GLU A 33 -2.86 19.86 -24.87
CA GLU A 33 -3.76 18.79 -24.43
C GLU A 33 -3.19 17.37 -24.33
N LYS A 34 -2.13 17.03 -25.09
CA LYS A 34 -1.51 15.69 -25.00
C LYS A 34 -0.92 15.41 -23.62
N LEU A 35 -0.73 16.39 -22.74
CA LEU A 35 -0.27 16.15 -21.37
C LEU A 35 -1.27 15.36 -20.50
N LYS A 36 -2.59 15.40 -20.80
CA LYS A 36 -3.65 14.77 -19.98
C LYS A 36 -3.35 13.32 -19.59
N VAL A 37 -2.97 12.49 -20.55
CA VAL A 37 -2.70 11.05 -20.32
C VAL A 37 -1.41 10.79 -19.52
N ILE A 38 -0.44 11.73 -19.55
CA ILE A 38 0.73 11.68 -18.64
C ILE A 38 0.32 12.14 -17.23
N ILE A 39 -0.54 13.16 -17.12
CA ILE A 39 -1.11 13.59 -15.84
C ILE A 39 -1.92 12.44 -15.21
N GLU A 40 -2.75 11.73 -15.96
CA GLU A 40 -3.56 10.60 -15.47
C GLU A 40 -2.68 9.46 -14.93
N TYR A 41 -1.61 9.08 -15.64
CA TYR A 41 -0.69 8.03 -15.17
C TYR A 41 0.15 8.49 -13.96
N LEU A 42 0.58 9.75 -13.92
CA LEU A 42 1.29 10.31 -12.75
C LEU A 42 0.35 10.57 -11.57
N SER A 43 -0.94 10.82 -11.79
CA SER A 43 -1.95 10.95 -10.73
C SER A 43 -2.18 9.62 -10.01
N SER A 44 -2.06 8.49 -10.73
CA SER A 44 -2.02 7.15 -10.11
C SER A 44 -0.81 6.93 -9.19
N PHE A 45 0.21 7.79 -9.25
CA PHE A 45 1.38 7.81 -8.37
C PHE A 45 1.41 9.04 -7.44
N MET A 46 0.34 9.87 -7.45
CA MET A 46 0.22 11.11 -6.67
C MET A 46 -1.18 11.26 -6.05
N ALA A 47 -1.59 10.29 -5.22
CA ALA A 47 -2.58 10.55 -4.18
C ALA A 47 -1.87 11.25 -3.00
N SER A 48 -1.92 12.58 -2.83
CA SER A 48 -2.73 13.59 -3.55
C SER A 48 -1.92 14.83 -3.95
N SER A 49 -1.89 15.18 -5.25
CA SER A 49 -1.49 16.51 -5.74
C SER A 49 -2.66 17.44 -6.07
N LEU A 50 -3.90 16.92 -6.04
CA LEU A 50 -5.12 17.71 -6.21
C LEU A 50 -5.39 18.53 -4.94
N VAL A 51 -4.98 19.80 -4.93
CA VAL A 51 -5.38 20.78 -3.92
C VAL A 51 -6.56 21.60 -4.44
N PHE A 52 -7.57 21.79 -3.60
CA PHE A 52 -8.74 22.64 -3.86
C PHE A 52 -9.11 23.42 -2.60
N ASN A 53 -9.72 24.59 -2.78
CA ASN A 53 -10.16 25.45 -1.69
C ASN A 53 -11.57 25.06 -1.25
N VAL A 54 -11.83 25.06 0.06
CA VAL A 54 -13.18 24.91 0.61
C VAL A 54 -13.57 26.16 1.39
N ARG A 55 -14.64 26.82 0.94
CA ARG A 55 -15.24 27.96 1.63
C ARG A 55 -16.29 27.43 2.60
N ARG A 56 -15.98 27.49 3.90
CA ARG A 56 -16.86 26.98 4.98
C ARG A 56 -17.65 28.15 5.58
N GLN A 57 -18.95 27.97 5.75
CA GLN A 57 -19.79 28.87 6.56
C GLN A 57 -19.53 28.63 8.05
N GLN A 58 -20.02 29.52 8.91
CA GLN A 58 -19.91 29.32 10.36
C GLN A 58 -20.66 28.04 10.79
N PRO A 59 -20.08 27.20 11.67
CA PRO A 59 -20.79 26.05 12.22
C PRO A 59 -22.03 26.49 13.03
N VAL A 60 -23.13 25.76 12.86
CA VAL A 60 -24.39 25.98 13.60
C VAL A 60 -24.82 24.71 14.31
N LEU A 61 -25.56 24.85 15.42
CA LEU A 61 -26.21 23.70 16.06
C LEU A 61 -27.63 23.53 15.50
N ILE A 62 -27.93 22.31 15.04
CA ILE A 62 -29.27 21.92 14.58
C ILE A 62 -29.96 21.15 15.72
N ALA A 63 -30.81 21.85 16.45
CA ALA A 63 -31.66 21.31 17.51
C ALA A 63 -32.84 20.48 16.95
N PRO A 64 -33.50 19.63 17.76
CA PRO A 64 -34.72 18.94 17.35
C PRO A 64 -35.85 19.91 16.95
N ALA A 65 -36.64 19.57 15.93
CA ALA A 65 -37.71 20.41 15.39
C ALA A 65 -38.92 20.60 16.34
N LYS A 66 -38.92 19.93 17.50
CA LYS A 66 -39.93 19.97 18.55
C LYS A 66 -39.23 19.79 19.90
N PRO A 67 -39.79 20.30 21.02
CA PRO A 67 -39.26 20.02 22.36
C PRO A 67 -39.13 18.50 22.61
N THR A 68 -38.01 18.11 23.20
CA THR A 68 -37.67 16.71 23.54
C THR A 68 -37.45 16.56 25.05
N PRO A 69 -37.54 15.36 25.63
CA PRO A 69 -37.35 15.17 27.07
C PRO A 69 -35.92 15.53 27.52
N HIS A 70 -35.81 16.38 28.54
CA HIS A 70 -34.54 16.62 29.23
C HIS A 70 -34.32 15.56 30.31
N GLU A 71 -33.46 14.59 30.03
CA GLU A 71 -33.19 13.44 30.91
C GLU A 71 -31.74 12.96 30.81
N PHE A 72 -31.34 12.10 31.74
CA PHE A 72 -30.05 11.40 31.69
C PHE A 72 -30.27 9.95 31.28
N LYS A 73 -29.81 9.56 30.10
CA LYS A 73 -29.95 8.19 29.57
C LYS A 73 -28.65 7.40 29.72
N PRO A 74 -28.60 6.34 30.56
CA PRO A 74 -27.43 5.47 30.64
C PRO A 74 -27.15 4.78 29.31
N VAL A 75 -25.89 4.70 28.92
CA VAL A 75 -25.41 3.84 27.82
C VAL A 75 -25.02 2.47 28.39
N SER A 76 -24.98 1.42 27.55
CA SER A 76 -24.70 0.07 28.01
C SER A 76 -23.23 -0.11 28.40
N ASP A 77 -22.88 -1.14 29.17
CA ASP A 77 -21.47 -1.48 29.45
C ASP A 77 -20.68 -1.94 28.20
N ILE A 78 -21.34 -2.10 27.05
CA ILE A 78 -20.69 -2.29 25.74
C ILE A 78 -20.38 -0.96 25.05
N ASP A 79 -21.11 0.11 25.34
CA ASP A 79 -21.01 1.39 24.62
C ASP A 79 -19.79 2.24 25.03
N ASP A 80 -19.34 2.16 26.30
CA ASP A 80 -18.26 3.00 26.88
C ASP A 80 -16.84 2.71 26.32
N GLN A 81 -16.74 2.12 25.13
CA GLN A 81 -15.49 1.67 24.47
C GLN A 81 -15.19 2.45 23.17
N GLY A 82 -16.09 3.35 22.78
CA GLY A 82 -16.06 4.06 21.50
C GLY A 82 -15.25 5.36 21.49
N GLY A 83 -14.60 5.65 20.35
CA GLY A 83 -14.05 6.97 20.03
C GLY A 83 -14.93 7.73 19.03
N SER A 84 -14.41 8.85 18.51
CA SER A 84 -15.03 9.61 17.42
C SER A 84 -14.64 9.02 16.06
N ILE A 85 -15.60 8.71 15.18
CA ILE A 85 -15.36 8.04 13.89
C ILE A 85 -15.62 8.99 12.71
N PRO A 86 -14.60 9.26 11.86
CA PRO A 86 -14.75 10.07 10.65
C PRO A 86 -15.18 9.23 9.44
N ALA A 87 -16.25 9.66 8.78
CA ALA A 87 -16.78 9.04 7.57
C ALA A 87 -17.07 10.09 6.48
N VAL A 88 -17.19 9.64 5.24
CA VAL A 88 -17.50 10.45 4.06
C VAL A 88 -18.54 9.73 3.21
N GLN A 89 -19.56 10.47 2.77
CA GLN A 89 -20.48 10.06 1.71
C GLN A 89 -20.38 11.03 0.53
N ILE A 90 -20.38 10.52 -0.70
CA ILE A 90 -20.19 11.32 -1.91
C ILE A 90 -21.34 11.06 -2.89
N TYR A 91 -22.02 12.10 -3.34
CA TYR A 91 -23.22 12.01 -4.18
C TYR A 91 -23.03 12.76 -5.52
N ARG A 92 -23.61 12.21 -6.60
CA ARG A 92 -23.61 12.85 -7.94
C ARG A 92 -24.68 13.96 -8.01
N ASN A 93 -24.58 14.83 -9.01
CA ASN A 93 -25.64 15.79 -9.32
C ASN A 93 -26.87 15.06 -9.87
N HIS A 94 -28.03 15.22 -9.23
CA HIS A 94 -29.29 14.72 -9.76
C HIS A 94 -30.02 15.85 -10.52
N VAL A 95 -30.07 15.76 -11.84
CA VAL A 95 -30.48 16.88 -12.73
C VAL A 95 -31.90 17.38 -12.44
N ALA A 96 -32.82 16.49 -12.07
CA ALA A 96 -34.20 16.84 -11.75
C ALA A 96 -34.38 17.60 -10.41
N LEU A 97 -33.34 17.67 -9.57
CA LEU A 97 -33.35 18.34 -8.26
C LEU A 97 -32.53 19.65 -8.24
N ARG A 98 -32.13 20.14 -9.42
CA ARG A 98 -31.44 21.42 -9.57
C ARG A 98 -32.34 22.58 -9.14
N GLY A 99 -31.79 23.50 -8.35
CA GLY A 99 -32.51 24.65 -7.79
C GLY A 99 -33.12 24.40 -6.42
N LEU A 100 -33.19 23.15 -5.93
CA LEU A 100 -33.55 22.89 -4.54
C LEU A 100 -32.42 23.32 -3.59
N ASN A 101 -32.77 23.97 -2.48
CA ASN A 101 -31.82 24.30 -1.44
C ASN A 101 -31.54 23.08 -0.55
N LEU A 102 -30.64 22.21 -1.02
CA LEU A 102 -30.20 21.01 -0.32
C LEU A 102 -29.75 21.28 1.14
N SER A 103 -29.12 22.43 1.40
CA SER A 103 -28.69 22.78 2.76
C SER A 103 -29.88 22.99 3.71
N GLN A 104 -30.97 23.61 3.25
CA GLN A 104 -32.20 23.77 4.02
C GLN A 104 -32.96 22.45 4.18
N LEU A 105 -32.99 21.63 3.12
CA LEU A 105 -33.63 20.30 3.16
C LEU A 105 -32.96 19.40 4.21
N ILE A 106 -31.62 19.31 4.19
CA ILE A 106 -30.87 18.50 5.17
C ILE A 106 -31.04 19.07 6.58
N GLN A 107 -30.93 20.38 6.81
CA GLN A 107 -31.15 20.98 8.13
C GLN A 107 -32.56 20.71 8.67
N LYS A 108 -33.59 20.83 7.83
CA LYS A 108 -34.98 20.53 8.21
C LYS A 108 -35.16 19.06 8.58
N GLY A 109 -34.76 18.15 7.69
CA GLY A 109 -34.90 16.71 7.92
C GLY A 109 -34.06 16.21 9.10
N LEU A 110 -32.92 16.86 9.39
CA LEU A 110 -32.08 16.61 10.55
C LEU A 110 -32.78 17.02 11.84
N ALA A 111 -33.35 18.24 11.90
CA ALA A 111 -34.14 18.68 13.04
C ALA A 111 -35.37 17.75 13.27
N GLU A 112 -36.04 17.31 12.20
CA GLU A 112 -37.18 16.38 12.28
C GLU A 112 -36.75 14.97 12.76
N ALA A 113 -35.64 14.43 12.25
CA ALA A 113 -35.11 13.13 12.66
C ALA A 113 -34.62 13.13 14.13
N LEU A 114 -34.06 14.25 14.58
CA LEU A 114 -33.63 14.46 15.97
C LEU A 114 -34.79 14.56 16.98
N VAL A 115 -36.05 14.64 16.55
CA VAL A 115 -37.19 14.44 17.47
C VAL A 115 -37.27 12.98 17.91
N PHE A 116 -36.96 12.03 17.01
CA PHE A 116 -36.97 10.60 17.29
C PHE A 116 -35.63 10.12 17.87
N TYR A 117 -34.52 10.63 17.34
CA TYR A 117 -33.16 10.32 17.80
C TYR A 117 -32.60 11.40 18.76
N TYR A 118 -33.45 11.97 19.62
CA TYR A 118 -33.11 13.09 20.52
C TYR A 118 -31.86 12.91 21.39
N PRO A 119 -31.41 11.69 21.80
CA PRO A 119 -30.14 11.55 22.50
C PRO A 119 -28.92 12.01 21.69
N LEU A 120 -28.98 12.02 20.35
CA LEU A 120 -27.91 12.56 19.50
C LEU A 120 -27.79 14.10 19.59
N ALA A 121 -28.87 14.79 19.95
CA ALA A 121 -28.87 16.25 20.18
C ALA A 121 -28.37 16.65 21.59
N GLY A 122 -28.02 15.67 22.43
CA GLY A 122 -27.49 15.87 23.78
C GLY A 122 -25.97 15.99 23.84
N ARG A 123 -25.42 15.72 25.03
CA ARG A 123 -23.98 15.64 25.33
C ARG A 123 -23.69 14.39 26.15
N LEU A 124 -22.52 13.78 25.97
CA LEU A 124 -22.05 12.74 26.88
C LEU A 124 -21.41 13.39 28.10
N ARG A 125 -21.76 12.91 29.29
CA ARG A 125 -21.18 13.33 30.57
C ARG A 125 -20.53 12.12 31.25
N ALA A 126 -19.42 12.34 31.94
CA ALA A 126 -18.79 11.31 32.76
C ALA A 126 -19.55 11.09 34.08
N ARG A 127 -19.59 9.85 34.55
CA ARG A 127 -20.03 9.44 35.89
C ARG A 127 -18.88 8.71 36.60
N PRO A 128 -18.93 8.52 37.95
CA PRO A 128 -17.92 7.78 38.68
C PRO A 128 -17.62 6.40 38.09
N GLY A 129 -16.36 5.97 38.13
CA GLY A 129 -15.92 4.70 37.53
C GLY A 129 -15.83 4.72 35.98
N GLY A 130 -15.79 5.89 35.36
CA GLY A 130 -15.62 6.04 33.90
C GLY A 130 -16.85 5.64 33.07
N LYS A 131 -17.99 5.39 33.71
CA LYS A 131 -19.28 5.16 33.03
C LYS A 131 -19.72 6.46 32.35
N LEU A 132 -20.20 6.39 31.11
CA LEU A 132 -20.80 7.56 30.46
C LEU A 132 -22.33 7.57 30.59
N VAL A 133 -22.92 8.75 30.45
CA VAL A 133 -24.36 8.97 30.37
C VAL A 133 -24.62 10.04 29.30
N VAL A 134 -25.71 9.91 28.55
CA VAL A 134 -26.17 11.01 27.68
C VAL A 134 -27.06 11.93 28.50
N GLU A 135 -26.68 13.19 28.61
CA GLU A 135 -27.61 14.26 29.00
C GLU A 135 -28.33 14.74 27.75
N CYS A 136 -29.65 14.53 27.68
CA CYS A 136 -30.48 14.93 26.56
C CYS A 136 -30.82 16.43 26.64
N THR A 137 -29.79 17.28 26.51
CA THR A 137 -29.93 18.74 26.59
C THR A 137 -30.77 19.35 25.46
N GLY A 138 -30.84 18.67 24.30
CA GLY A 138 -31.57 19.15 23.12
C GLY A 138 -30.86 20.28 22.37
N GLU A 139 -29.64 20.66 22.77
CA GLU A 139 -28.82 21.71 22.12
C GLU A 139 -28.60 21.48 20.63
N GLY A 140 -28.57 20.21 20.19
CA GLY A 140 -28.45 19.85 18.79
C GLY A 140 -27.08 19.30 18.38
N VAL A 141 -27.00 18.95 17.10
CA VAL A 141 -25.80 18.42 16.43
C VAL A 141 -25.11 19.52 15.62
N LEU A 142 -23.80 19.39 15.38
CA LEU A 142 -23.04 20.42 14.67
C LEU A 142 -23.21 20.28 13.15
N PHE A 143 -23.59 21.35 12.47
CA PHE A 143 -23.80 21.39 11.03
C PHE A 143 -22.99 22.49 10.37
N ILE A 144 -22.40 22.20 9.22
CA ILE A 144 -21.55 23.12 8.45
C ILE A 144 -21.97 23.06 6.98
N VAL A 145 -22.21 24.21 6.36
CA VAL A 145 -22.36 24.32 4.89
C VAL A 145 -21.05 24.80 4.30
N ALA A 146 -20.63 24.20 3.19
CA ALA A 146 -19.37 24.52 2.54
C ALA A 146 -19.47 24.43 1.00
N GLU A 147 -18.60 25.15 0.31
CA GLU A 147 -18.40 25.08 -1.15
C GLU A 147 -16.95 24.70 -1.45
N ALA A 148 -16.72 23.57 -2.12
CA ALA A 148 -15.40 23.18 -2.61
C ALA A 148 -15.22 23.59 -4.07
N ASP A 149 -14.07 24.19 -4.42
CA ASP A 149 -13.80 24.67 -5.77
C ASP A 149 -13.36 23.57 -6.77
N VAL A 150 -13.82 22.34 -6.52
CA VAL A 150 -13.53 21.10 -7.24
C VAL A 150 -14.80 20.45 -7.82
N ARG A 151 -14.66 19.64 -8.87
CA ARG A 151 -15.71 18.76 -9.41
C ARG A 151 -15.53 17.33 -8.91
N LEU A 152 -16.63 16.57 -8.80
CA LEU A 152 -16.57 15.14 -8.47
C LEU A 152 -15.68 14.35 -9.45
N GLU A 153 -15.79 14.67 -10.74
CA GLU A 153 -14.95 14.09 -11.80
C GLU A 153 -13.43 14.28 -11.59
N GLN A 154 -13.01 15.30 -10.83
CA GLN A 154 -11.59 15.52 -10.49
C GLN A 154 -11.11 14.65 -9.33
N LEU A 155 -12.02 14.06 -8.55
CA LEU A 155 -11.71 13.10 -7.48
C LEU A 155 -11.50 11.67 -8.03
N GLY A 156 -11.51 11.49 -9.35
CA GLY A 156 -11.40 10.22 -10.06
C GLY A 156 -12.76 9.60 -10.42
N ASP A 157 -12.76 8.65 -11.36
CA ASP A 157 -13.99 8.00 -11.86
C ASP A 157 -14.72 7.21 -10.76
N ALA A 158 -13.93 6.59 -9.86
CA ALA A 158 -14.36 5.93 -8.64
C ALA A 158 -13.58 6.50 -7.44
N PRO A 159 -14.07 7.59 -6.80
CA PRO A 159 -13.38 8.24 -5.69
C PRO A 159 -13.24 7.31 -4.47
N GLN A 160 -12.05 7.28 -3.87
CA GLN A 160 -11.74 6.43 -2.72
C GLN A 160 -10.74 7.10 -1.76
N PRO A 161 -10.66 6.67 -0.48
CA PRO A 161 -9.64 7.16 0.44
C PRO A 161 -8.21 6.80 -0.01
N PRO A 162 -7.18 7.56 0.40
CA PRO A 162 -7.26 8.87 1.07
C PRO A 162 -7.82 9.94 0.13
N PHE A 163 -8.81 10.69 0.60
CA PHE A 163 -9.40 11.78 -0.17
C PHE A 163 -8.50 13.02 -0.15
N PRO A 164 -8.26 13.69 -1.29
CA PRO A 164 -7.55 14.97 -1.30
C PRO A 164 -8.28 16.02 -0.46
N CYS A 165 -7.51 16.85 0.26
CA CYS A 165 -8.04 17.87 1.18
C CYS A 165 -9.07 17.34 2.20
N ILE A 166 -8.92 16.11 2.71
CA ILE A 166 -9.91 15.49 3.63
C ILE A 166 -10.21 16.35 4.87
N ASP A 167 -9.23 17.05 5.43
CA ASP A 167 -9.39 17.92 6.60
C ASP A 167 -10.14 19.24 6.30
N GLU A 168 -10.32 19.56 5.02
CA GLU A 168 -11.22 20.63 4.54
C GLU A 168 -12.62 20.10 4.20
N LEU A 169 -12.76 18.82 3.84
CA LEU A 169 -14.04 18.15 3.59
C LEU A 169 -14.74 17.68 4.88
N LEU A 170 -13.98 17.48 5.95
CA LEU A 170 -14.45 17.17 7.30
C LEU A 170 -13.67 18.05 8.29
N TYR A 171 -14.06 19.31 8.38
CA TYR A 171 -13.40 20.29 9.23
C TYR A 171 -13.56 19.99 10.72
N ASP A 172 -12.45 19.88 11.44
CA ASP A 172 -12.46 19.76 12.90
C ASP A 172 -12.68 21.15 13.53
N VAL A 173 -13.89 21.37 14.04
CA VAL A 173 -14.24 22.63 14.72
C VAL A 173 -13.57 22.66 16.10
N PRO A 174 -12.76 23.69 16.42
CA PRO A 174 -12.07 23.77 17.71
C PRO A 174 -12.99 23.57 18.91
N GLY A 175 -12.58 22.74 19.87
CA GLY A 175 -13.37 22.42 21.06
C GLY A 175 -14.52 21.42 20.86
N SER A 176 -14.68 20.83 19.66
CA SER A 176 -15.75 19.84 19.38
C SER A 176 -15.27 18.38 19.30
N GLY A 177 -13.97 18.11 19.48
CA GLY A 177 -13.35 16.81 19.25
C GLY A 177 -13.32 15.83 20.44
N ALA A 178 -13.69 16.27 21.65
CA ALA A 178 -13.65 15.42 22.85
C ALA A 178 -14.84 14.43 22.92
N ILE A 179 -14.71 13.39 23.74
CA ILE A 179 -15.75 12.36 23.93
C ILE A 179 -16.91 12.90 24.77
N VAL A 180 -16.61 13.67 25.82
CA VAL A 180 -17.57 14.29 26.73
C VAL A 180 -17.75 15.77 26.41
N ASP A 181 -18.89 16.32 26.81
CA ASP A 181 -19.27 17.74 26.74
C ASP A 181 -19.34 18.37 25.32
N CYS A 182 -18.91 17.66 24.28
CA CYS A 182 -18.99 18.05 22.87
C CYS A 182 -20.27 17.53 22.16
N PRO A 183 -20.62 18.10 20.98
CA PRO A 183 -21.68 17.57 20.12
C PRO A 183 -21.38 16.14 19.64
N LEU A 184 -22.38 15.27 19.73
CA LEU A 184 -22.24 13.83 19.47
C LEU A 184 -22.19 13.45 17.99
N LEU A 185 -22.50 14.42 17.12
CA LEU A 185 -22.49 14.31 15.67
C LEU A 185 -22.10 15.66 15.06
N LEU A 186 -21.24 15.61 14.04
CA LEU A 186 -20.88 16.70 13.14
C LEU A 186 -21.20 16.26 11.70
N ILE A 187 -21.93 17.09 10.95
CA ILE A 187 -22.20 16.93 9.52
C ILE A 187 -21.73 18.18 8.76
N GLN A 188 -20.79 18.01 7.83
CA GLN A 188 -20.39 19.04 6.87
C GLN A 188 -20.94 18.71 5.48
N LEU A 189 -21.90 19.51 5.01
CA LEU A 189 -22.38 19.49 3.63
C LEU A 189 -21.46 20.34 2.75
N THR A 190 -20.66 19.70 1.89
CA THR A 190 -19.77 20.37 0.94
C THR A 190 -20.30 20.26 -0.49
N HIS A 191 -20.72 21.37 -1.08
CA HIS A 191 -21.16 21.47 -2.46
C HIS A 191 -19.97 21.44 -3.44
N LEU A 192 -20.12 20.76 -4.58
CA LEU A 192 -19.09 20.64 -5.63
C LEU A 192 -19.47 21.43 -6.89
N LYS A 193 -18.48 21.90 -7.66
CA LYS A 193 -18.68 22.65 -8.93
C LYS A 193 -19.48 21.93 -10.02
N CYS A 194 -19.66 20.61 -9.91
CA CYS A 194 -20.52 19.84 -10.83
C CYS A 194 -21.99 19.73 -10.37
N GLY A 195 -22.33 20.25 -9.18
CA GLY A 195 -23.64 20.12 -8.53
C GLY A 195 -23.86 18.80 -7.80
N GLY A 196 -22.81 17.97 -7.67
CA GLY A 196 -22.76 16.91 -6.66
C GLY A 196 -22.40 17.48 -5.29
N PHE A 197 -22.38 16.65 -4.26
CA PHE A 197 -22.04 17.07 -2.90
C PHE A 197 -21.34 15.95 -2.12
N ILE A 198 -20.68 16.35 -1.02
CA ILE A 198 -20.03 15.46 -0.07
C ILE A 198 -20.64 15.73 1.31
N LEU A 199 -20.99 14.67 2.03
CA LEU A 199 -21.23 14.74 3.47
C LEU A 199 -19.96 14.26 4.19
N GLY A 200 -19.22 15.19 4.77
CA GLY A 200 -18.25 14.88 5.82
C GLY A 200 -19.02 14.59 7.11
N LEU A 201 -18.76 13.44 7.74
CA LEU A 201 -19.46 12.97 8.92
C LEU A 201 -18.46 12.65 10.03
N ARG A 202 -18.74 13.08 11.26
CA ARG A 202 -18.02 12.59 12.45
C ARG A 202 -19.02 12.30 13.56
N PHE A 203 -19.13 11.03 13.96
CA PHE A 203 -20.06 10.59 15.00
C PHE A 203 -19.33 9.95 16.19
N ASN A 204 -19.87 10.13 17.38
CA ASN A 204 -19.33 9.50 18.59
C ASN A 204 -19.83 8.05 18.70
N HIS A 205 -18.90 7.07 18.62
CA HIS A 205 -19.23 5.64 18.57
C HIS A 205 -19.78 5.09 19.90
N VAL A 206 -19.74 5.83 21.00
CA VAL A 206 -20.49 5.49 22.24
C VAL A 206 -22.01 5.52 21.97
N MET A 207 -22.47 6.37 21.05
CA MET A 207 -23.89 6.44 20.71
C MET A 207 -24.37 5.26 19.87
N CYS A 208 -23.54 4.76 18.95
CA CYS A 208 -23.91 3.70 18.02
C CYS A 208 -22.69 3.06 17.34
N ASP A 209 -22.81 1.77 17.01
CA ASP A 209 -21.99 1.16 15.96
C ASP A 209 -22.52 1.53 14.56
N ASN A 210 -21.79 1.17 13.50
CA ASN A 210 -22.19 1.45 12.11
C ASN A 210 -23.63 1.01 11.77
N ALA A 211 -24.09 -0.13 12.29
CA ALA A 211 -25.44 -0.64 12.02
C ALA A 211 -26.52 0.11 12.82
N GLY A 212 -26.15 0.83 13.88
CA GLY A 212 -26.99 1.85 14.52
C GLY A 212 -26.98 3.17 13.74
N PHE A 213 -25.79 3.65 13.37
CA PHE A 213 -25.61 4.90 12.62
C PHE A 213 -26.35 4.91 11.28
N VAL A 214 -26.30 3.81 10.52
CA VAL A 214 -27.02 3.70 9.24
C VAL A 214 -28.56 3.77 9.40
N LYS A 215 -29.14 3.32 10.53
CA LYS A 215 -30.58 3.52 10.78
C LYS A 215 -30.93 5.00 10.94
N PHE A 216 -30.09 5.75 11.66
CA PHE A 216 -30.25 7.20 11.78
C PHE A 216 -30.10 7.89 10.42
N MET A 217 -29.15 7.47 9.58
CA MET A 217 -28.96 8.04 8.23
C MET A 217 -30.13 7.72 7.28
N HIS A 218 -30.74 6.53 7.37
CA HIS A 218 -32.00 6.24 6.67
C HIS A 218 -33.17 7.09 7.20
N ALA A 219 -33.33 7.21 8.52
CA ALA A 219 -34.37 8.06 9.11
C ALA A 219 -34.22 9.54 8.68
N LEU A 220 -32.99 10.05 8.60
CA LEU A 220 -32.67 11.37 8.07
C LEU A 220 -33.12 11.50 6.60
N ALA A 221 -32.84 10.49 5.77
CA ALA A 221 -33.26 10.46 4.36
C ALA A 221 -34.79 10.41 4.19
N GLU A 222 -35.48 9.64 5.05
CA GLU A 222 -36.94 9.59 5.11
C GLU A 222 -37.54 10.96 5.48
N MET A 223 -36.96 11.69 6.45
CA MET A 223 -37.46 13.04 6.79
C MET A 223 -37.20 14.04 5.65
N ILE A 224 -36.02 14.00 5.02
CA ILE A 224 -35.67 14.84 3.85
C ILE A 224 -36.63 14.61 2.68
N THR A 225 -37.07 13.36 2.48
CA THR A 225 -38.05 12.99 1.43
C THR A 225 -39.51 13.17 1.86
N GLY A 226 -39.78 13.67 3.08
CA GLY A 226 -41.10 14.12 3.53
C GLY A 226 -41.91 13.10 4.35
N ALA A 227 -41.30 12.00 4.82
CA ALA A 227 -41.95 11.08 5.74
C ALA A 227 -42.22 11.76 7.10
N ARG A 228 -43.31 11.36 7.79
CA ARG A 228 -43.76 11.97 9.06
C ARG A 228 -43.13 11.35 10.31
N ALA A 229 -42.57 10.15 10.18
CA ALA A 229 -41.86 9.41 11.21
C ALA A 229 -40.94 8.36 10.55
N PRO A 230 -39.84 7.92 11.19
CA PRO A 230 -38.97 6.88 10.66
C PRO A 230 -39.70 5.55 10.47
N SER A 231 -39.39 4.83 9.39
CA SER A 231 -39.90 3.48 9.11
C SER A 231 -39.51 2.45 10.18
N ILE A 232 -38.34 2.66 10.80
CA ILE A 232 -37.86 1.92 11.97
C ILE A 232 -37.75 2.91 13.13
N THR A 233 -38.71 2.86 14.06
CA THR A 233 -38.69 3.66 15.29
C THR A 233 -37.44 3.34 16.13
N PRO A 234 -36.63 4.32 16.55
CA PRO A 234 -35.45 4.08 17.37
C PRO A 234 -35.83 3.56 18.76
N VAL A 235 -35.02 2.63 19.28
CA VAL A 235 -35.18 2.04 20.61
C VAL A 235 -33.88 2.23 21.41
N TRP A 236 -34.00 2.74 22.65
CA TRP A 236 -32.86 2.97 23.53
C TRP A 236 -32.37 1.67 24.17
N GLN A 237 -33.17 1.10 25.08
CA GLN A 237 -33.02 -0.17 25.80
C GLN A 237 -31.59 -0.69 25.99
N ARG A 238 -30.70 0.16 26.54
CA ARG A 238 -29.28 -0.13 26.72
C ARG A 238 -29.02 -1.17 27.81
N GLU A 239 -29.94 -1.28 28.76
CA GLU A 239 -29.97 -2.29 29.83
C GLU A 239 -29.97 -3.74 29.31
N LEU A 240 -30.29 -3.96 28.03
CA LEU A 240 -30.17 -5.27 27.37
C LEU A 240 -28.71 -5.75 27.21
N LEU A 241 -27.72 -4.88 27.41
CA LEU A 241 -26.28 -5.15 27.26
C LEU A 241 -25.43 -4.66 28.44
N ASP A 242 -26.05 -4.43 29.60
CA ASP A 242 -25.34 -4.15 30.85
C ASP A 242 -24.75 -5.42 31.50
N ALA A 243 -23.83 -5.22 32.44
CA ALA A 243 -23.22 -6.31 33.20
C ALA A 243 -24.23 -7.09 34.07
N ARG A 244 -23.94 -8.38 34.28
CA ARG A 244 -24.68 -9.23 35.23
C ARG A 244 -24.59 -8.70 36.65
N GLN A 245 -25.54 -9.10 37.49
CA GLN A 245 -25.57 -8.76 38.91
C GLN A 245 -25.57 -10.06 39.74
N PRO A 246 -24.47 -10.43 40.40
CA PRO A 246 -23.13 -9.81 40.32
C PRO A 246 -22.44 -10.10 38.97
N PRO A 247 -21.47 -9.25 38.54
CA PRO A 247 -20.73 -9.45 37.30
C PRO A 247 -19.71 -10.59 37.44
N ARG A 248 -19.58 -11.42 36.40
CA ARG A 248 -18.74 -12.62 36.39
C ARG A 248 -18.09 -12.80 35.01
N ILE A 249 -16.84 -12.39 34.87
CA ILE A 249 -16.05 -12.65 33.65
C ILE A 249 -15.96 -14.17 33.43
N THR A 250 -16.39 -14.63 32.26
CA THR A 250 -16.48 -16.06 31.87
C THR A 250 -15.65 -16.43 30.64
N CYS A 251 -15.23 -15.44 29.85
CA CYS A 251 -14.41 -15.60 28.65
C CYS A 251 -13.01 -14.99 28.82
N ALA A 252 -12.05 -15.46 28.03
CA ALA A 252 -10.68 -14.97 28.04
C ALA A 252 -10.49 -13.82 27.02
N HIS A 253 -10.72 -12.60 27.47
CA HIS A 253 -10.67 -11.39 26.64
C HIS A 253 -9.23 -10.89 26.41
N ARG A 254 -8.58 -11.47 25.39
CA ARG A 254 -7.21 -11.15 24.96
C ARG A 254 -7.05 -9.74 24.40
N GLU A 255 -8.14 -9.14 23.96
CA GLU A 255 -8.24 -7.77 23.46
C GLU A 255 -7.97 -6.71 24.56
N TYR A 256 -8.35 -6.97 25.81
CA TYR A 256 -8.09 -6.09 26.97
C TYR A 256 -6.98 -6.59 27.90
N GLN A 257 -6.09 -7.47 27.43
CA GLN A 257 -4.89 -7.93 28.18
C GLN A 257 -3.77 -6.87 28.12
N TYR A 258 -4.09 -5.65 28.52
CA TYR A 258 -3.15 -4.55 28.61
C TYR A 258 -2.02 -4.86 29.60
N LYS A 259 -0.77 -4.67 29.17
CA LYS A 259 0.44 -4.77 29.99
C LYS A 259 1.12 -3.41 30.05
N GLU A 260 1.39 -2.90 31.25
CA GLU A 260 2.13 -1.63 31.45
C GLU A 260 3.59 -1.70 30.94
N GLU A 261 4.11 -2.93 30.75
CA GLU A 261 5.38 -3.25 30.09
C GLU A 261 5.50 -2.68 28.65
N ALA A 262 4.40 -2.21 28.06
CA ALA A 262 4.33 -1.58 26.74
C ALA A 262 5.20 -0.31 26.55
N ARG A 263 5.89 0.19 27.58
CA ARG A 263 6.79 1.36 27.52
C ARG A 263 8.14 1.11 26.80
N HIS A 264 8.26 0.08 25.96
CA HIS A 264 9.43 -0.11 25.12
C HIS A 264 9.53 0.99 24.04
N PRO A 265 10.71 1.59 23.79
CA PRO A 265 10.84 2.71 22.84
C PRO A 265 10.43 2.33 21.40
N ASN A 266 10.61 1.07 21.00
CA ASN A 266 10.20 0.57 19.67
C ASN A 266 8.68 0.34 19.52
N ALA A 267 7.88 0.55 20.57
CA ALA A 267 6.43 0.63 20.46
C ALA A 267 5.96 2.05 20.10
N ALA A 268 6.67 3.08 20.57
CA ALA A 268 6.34 4.48 20.28
C ALA A 268 6.62 4.86 18.80
N SER A 269 7.60 4.22 18.16
CA SER A 269 7.97 4.47 16.75
C SER A 269 6.94 4.01 15.72
N LEU A 270 5.79 3.46 16.14
CA LEU A 270 4.64 3.14 15.27
C LEU A 270 3.48 4.14 15.38
N LEU A 271 3.61 5.17 16.23
CA LEU A 271 2.49 6.03 16.67
C LEU A 271 2.61 7.50 16.29
N ALA A 272 3.69 7.88 15.59
CA ALA A 272 3.89 9.22 15.05
C ALA A 272 2.94 9.46 13.86
N ALA A 273 1.80 10.12 14.11
CA ALA A 273 0.70 10.25 13.14
C ALA A 273 1.08 11.02 11.85
N ASP A 274 2.13 11.83 11.90
CA ASP A 274 2.74 12.55 10.77
C ASP A 274 3.45 11.63 9.76
N GLN A 275 3.81 10.42 10.15
CA GLN A 275 4.55 9.45 9.32
C GLN A 275 3.65 8.33 8.75
N MET A 276 2.35 8.39 9.04
CA MET A 276 1.38 7.32 8.75
C MET A 276 0.71 7.49 7.38
N LEU A 277 1.09 6.65 6.43
CA LEU A 277 0.53 6.61 5.08
C LEU A 277 -0.73 5.74 5.03
N GLN A 278 -1.84 6.29 4.53
CA GLN A 278 -3.05 5.52 4.18
C GLN A 278 -3.03 5.11 2.71
N ARG A 279 -3.28 3.84 2.42
CA ARG A 279 -3.39 3.27 1.08
C ARG A 279 -4.59 2.31 1.00
N SER A 280 -5.24 2.28 -0.16
CA SER A 280 -6.45 1.51 -0.40
C SER A 280 -6.21 0.40 -1.42
N PHE A 281 -6.49 -0.84 -1.04
CA PHE A 281 -6.20 -2.04 -1.83
C PHE A 281 -7.49 -2.68 -2.31
N PHE A 282 -7.68 -2.76 -3.64
CA PHE A 282 -8.88 -3.35 -4.24
C PHE A 282 -8.75 -4.86 -4.43
N PHE A 283 -9.71 -5.62 -3.91
CA PHE A 283 -9.84 -7.06 -4.07
C PHE A 283 -11.11 -7.35 -4.88
N GLY A 284 -10.92 -7.51 -6.19
CA GLY A 284 -11.94 -7.93 -7.13
C GLY A 284 -12.24 -9.42 -7.03
N SER A 285 -13.15 -9.90 -7.88
CA SER A 285 -13.53 -11.32 -7.87
C SER A 285 -12.35 -12.22 -8.26
N ARG A 286 -11.45 -11.72 -9.11
CA ARG A 286 -10.21 -12.40 -9.51
C ARG A 286 -9.25 -12.57 -8.34
N GLU A 287 -8.98 -11.51 -7.58
CA GLU A 287 -8.00 -11.50 -6.49
C GLU A 287 -8.50 -12.38 -5.34
N ILE A 288 -9.80 -12.35 -5.05
CA ILE A 288 -10.44 -13.23 -4.06
C ILE A 288 -10.34 -14.70 -4.48
N ALA A 289 -10.59 -15.04 -5.75
CA ALA A 289 -10.44 -16.40 -6.26
C ALA A 289 -8.98 -16.87 -6.22
N THR A 290 -8.05 -15.96 -6.58
CA THR A 290 -6.60 -16.16 -6.51
C THR A 290 -6.18 -16.52 -5.08
N LEU A 291 -6.47 -15.66 -4.09
CA LEU A 291 -6.14 -15.94 -2.68
C LEU A 291 -6.83 -17.21 -2.15
N ARG A 292 -8.07 -17.51 -2.56
CA ARG A 292 -8.80 -18.72 -2.14
C ARG A 292 -8.10 -20.01 -2.60
N ASN A 293 -7.34 -19.98 -3.70
CA ASN A 293 -6.57 -21.14 -4.16
C ASN A 293 -5.36 -21.47 -3.27
N LEU A 294 -4.90 -20.55 -2.41
CA LEU A 294 -3.87 -20.83 -1.40
C LEU A 294 -4.33 -21.80 -0.30
N LEU A 295 -5.65 -21.96 -0.13
CA LEU A 295 -6.22 -22.85 0.88
C LEU A 295 -6.34 -24.30 0.38
N PRO A 296 -6.24 -25.30 1.27
CA PRO A 296 -6.55 -26.70 0.95
C PRO A 296 -8.05 -26.86 0.64
N PRO A 297 -8.46 -27.86 -0.17
CA PRO A 297 -9.83 -27.97 -0.69
C PRO A 297 -10.94 -27.90 0.38
N HIS A 298 -10.72 -28.47 1.56
CA HIS A 298 -11.69 -28.48 2.66
C HIS A 298 -11.91 -27.09 3.30
N LEU A 299 -10.93 -26.19 3.24
CA LEU A 299 -11.08 -24.80 3.69
C LEU A 299 -11.64 -23.86 2.60
N ARG A 300 -11.50 -24.19 1.31
CA ARG A 300 -11.94 -23.32 0.20
C ARG A 300 -13.45 -23.04 0.20
N SER A 301 -14.26 -24.02 0.60
CA SER A 301 -15.72 -23.93 0.63
C SER A 301 -16.23 -23.27 1.92
N CYS A 302 -15.69 -23.66 3.09
CA CYS A 302 -16.17 -23.19 4.39
C CYS A 302 -15.60 -21.83 4.82
N THR A 303 -14.71 -21.22 4.05
CA THR A 303 -14.03 -19.95 4.42
C THR A 303 -14.67 -18.74 3.77
N THR A 304 -15.05 -17.76 4.60
CA THR A 304 -15.64 -16.50 4.13
C THR A 304 -14.54 -15.59 3.56
N THR A 305 -14.90 -14.67 2.66
CA THR A 305 -13.91 -13.74 2.10
C THR A 305 -13.30 -12.82 3.16
N PHE A 306 -14.03 -12.51 4.25
CA PHE A 306 -13.47 -11.83 5.41
C PHE A 306 -12.34 -12.63 6.05
N GLU A 307 -12.59 -13.90 6.41
CA GLU A 307 -11.60 -14.77 7.05
C GLU A 307 -10.33 -14.90 6.19
N LEU A 308 -10.51 -15.10 4.88
CA LEU A 308 -9.43 -15.21 3.92
C LEU A 308 -8.63 -13.91 3.80
N LEU A 309 -9.27 -12.76 3.57
CA LEU A 309 -8.57 -11.48 3.41
C LEU A 309 -7.89 -11.06 4.71
N THR A 310 -8.55 -11.20 5.86
CA THR A 310 -7.95 -10.89 7.17
C THR A 310 -6.73 -11.77 7.44
N ALA A 311 -6.79 -13.07 7.17
CA ALA A 311 -5.64 -13.96 7.33
C ALA A 311 -4.47 -13.64 6.37
N CYS A 312 -4.76 -13.39 5.09
CA CYS A 312 -3.77 -12.98 4.10
C CYS A 312 -3.08 -11.67 4.49
N LEU A 313 -3.87 -10.62 4.76
CA LEU A 313 -3.36 -9.30 5.09
C LEU A 313 -2.71 -9.22 6.48
N TRP A 314 -3.13 -10.04 7.45
CA TRP A 314 -2.44 -10.15 8.74
C TRP A 314 -1.02 -10.71 8.58
N ARG A 315 -0.84 -11.71 7.69
CA ARG A 315 0.49 -12.23 7.31
C ARG A 315 1.32 -11.15 6.59
N CYS A 316 0.76 -10.46 5.59
CA CYS A 316 1.45 -9.35 4.89
C CYS A 316 1.86 -8.23 5.85
N ARG A 317 0.96 -7.79 6.75
CA ARG A 317 1.22 -6.73 7.74
C ARG A 317 2.31 -7.12 8.73
N THR A 318 2.31 -8.39 9.16
CA THR A 318 3.34 -8.91 10.08
C THR A 318 4.70 -9.01 9.39
N ALA A 319 4.76 -9.51 8.15
CA ALA A 319 5.99 -9.55 7.37
C ALA A 319 6.57 -8.16 7.09
N ALA A 320 5.71 -7.19 6.75
CA ALA A 320 6.11 -5.80 6.49
C ALA A 320 6.65 -5.07 7.72
N ILE A 321 6.02 -5.25 8.89
CA ILE A 321 6.46 -4.65 10.17
C ILE A 321 7.71 -5.35 10.72
N ALA A 322 7.95 -6.61 10.34
CA ALA A 322 9.10 -7.42 10.74
C ALA A 322 9.44 -7.38 12.27
N PRO A 323 8.47 -7.65 13.17
CA PRO A 323 8.74 -7.81 14.60
C PRO A 323 9.62 -9.05 14.86
N ALA A 324 10.15 -9.19 16.07
CA ALA A 324 10.95 -10.37 16.42
C ALA A 324 10.10 -11.66 16.32
N PRO A 325 10.69 -12.83 15.98
CA PRO A 325 9.92 -14.04 15.65
C PRO A 325 9.02 -14.56 16.77
N ASP A 326 9.37 -14.26 18.01
CA ASP A 326 8.71 -14.60 19.26
C ASP A 326 7.72 -13.54 19.77
N GLU A 327 7.72 -12.32 19.22
CA GLU A 327 6.71 -11.30 19.56
C GLU A 327 5.30 -11.76 19.18
N GLU A 328 4.35 -11.61 20.11
CA GLU A 328 2.93 -11.86 19.84
C GLU A 328 2.33 -10.74 18.98
N VAL A 329 1.90 -11.09 17.77
CA VAL A 329 1.00 -10.25 16.96
C VAL A 329 -0.46 -10.65 17.18
N ARG A 330 -1.35 -9.66 17.09
CA ARG A 330 -2.79 -9.81 17.37
C ARG A 330 -3.61 -9.30 16.19
N VAL A 331 -4.70 -10.00 15.84
CA VAL A 331 -5.76 -9.47 14.98
C VAL A 331 -7.13 -9.56 15.67
N LEU A 332 -7.80 -8.41 15.81
CA LEU A 332 -9.12 -8.26 16.44
C LEU A 332 -10.17 -8.17 15.34
N CYS A 333 -11.12 -9.09 15.31
CA CYS A 333 -12.22 -9.06 14.37
C CYS A 333 -13.39 -8.26 14.96
N VAL A 334 -13.86 -7.21 14.30
CA VAL A 334 -15.10 -6.51 14.71
C VAL A 334 -16.29 -7.35 14.26
N VAL A 335 -17.03 -7.94 15.22
CA VAL A 335 -18.15 -8.86 14.93
C VAL A 335 -19.47 -8.29 15.43
N ASN A 336 -20.39 -7.96 14.53
CA ASN A 336 -21.76 -7.59 14.88
C ASN A 336 -22.52 -8.81 15.44
N THR A 337 -22.86 -8.80 16.72
CA THR A 337 -23.44 -9.94 17.44
C THR A 337 -24.97 -9.91 17.51
N ARG A 338 -25.68 -8.96 16.88
CA ARG A 338 -27.16 -8.86 16.91
C ARG A 338 -27.88 -10.17 16.59
N ALA A 339 -27.38 -10.93 15.61
CA ALA A 339 -27.92 -12.23 15.20
C ALA A 339 -27.62 -13.40 16.17
N LYS A 340 -27.03 -13.13 17.35
CA LYS A 340 -26.78 -14.12 18.42
C LYS A 340 -27.83 -14.06 19.55
N TYR A 341 -28.63 -12.99 19.62
CA TYR A 341 -29.59 -12.78 20.70
C TYR A 341 -30.90 -13.53 20.45
N HIS A 342 -31.35 -14.23 21.49
CA HIS A 342 -32.60 -14.99 21.51
C HIS A 342 -33.26 -14.72 22.89
N PRO A 343 -34.43 -14.03 22.96
CA PRO A 343 -35.09 -13.33 21.85
C PRO A 343 -34.19 -12.28 21.17
N PRO A 344 -34.44 -11.92 19.90
CA PRO A 344 -33.65 -10.93 19.19
C PRO A 344 -33.75 -9.55 19.86
N LEU A 345 -32.70 -8.74 19.72
CA LEU A 345 -32.74 -7.33 20.12
C LEU A 345 -33.78 -6.58 19.25
N PRO A 346 -34.43 -5.52 19.78
CA PRO A 346 -35.41 -4.73 19.02
C PRO A 346 -34.85 -4.23 17.69
N THR A 347 -35.66 -4.27 16.62
CA THR A 347 -35.23 -3.81 15.28
C THR A 347 -34.73 -2.36 15.27
N GLY A 348 -35.28 -1.51 16.14
CA GLY A 348 -34.86 -0.14 16.35
C GLY A 348 -33.63 0.07 17.26
N TYR A 349 -33.04 -0.99 17.82
CA TYR A 349 -31.87 -0.85 18.70
C TYR A 349 -30.66 -0.33 17.91
N TYR A 350 -30.18 0.84 18.32
CA TYR A 350 -29.11 1.57 17.64
C TYR A 350 -27.82 1.74 18.47
N GLY A 351 -27.79 1.28 19.73
CA GLY A 351 -26.54 1.19 20.49
C GLY A 351 -25.56 0.15 19.91
N ASN A 352 -24.38 0.05 20.52
CA ASN A 352 -23.35 -0.89 20.10
C ASN A 352 -23.77 -2.34 20.35
N VAL A 353 -23.51 -3.22 19.38
CA VAL A 353 -23.69 -4.67 19.51
C VAL A 353 -22.54 -5.37 18.78
N VAL A 354 -21.30 -5.02 19.14
CA VAL A 354 -20.07 -5.50 18.51
C VAL A 354 -19.14 -6.16 19.53
N ALA A 355 -18.54 -7.29 19.15
CA ALA A 355 -17.45 -7.94 19.86
C ALA A 355 -16.11 -7.70 19.14
N PHE A 356 -15.00 -7.77 19.88
CA PHE A 356 -13.64 -7.57 19.35
C PHE A 356 -12.69 -8.76 19.62
N PRO A 357 -13.10 -10.03 19.45
CA PRO A 357 -12.27 -11.18 19.80
C PRO A 357 -10.95 -11.20 19.03
N ALA A 358 -9.87 -11.51 19.76
CA ALA A 358 -8.50 -11.45 19.27
C ALA A 358 -7.92 -12.83 18.92
N ALA A 359 -7.59 -13.03 17.65
CA ALA A 359 -6.63 -14.05 17.23
C ALA A 359 -5.20 -13.58 17.58
N VAL A 360 -4.36 -14.50 18.05
CA VAL A 360 -2.99 -14.19 18.53
C VAL A 360 -2.03 -15.29 18.06
N SER A 361 -0.83 -14.90 17.61
CA SER A 361 0.24 -15.82 17.21
C SER A 361 1.61 -15.16 17.45
N PRO A 362 2.68 -15.94 17.74
CA PRO A 362 4.05 -15.48 17.52
C PRO A 362 4.21 -15.08 16.04
N ALA A 363 4.91 -13.97 15.79
CA ALA A 363 5.03 -13.39 14.45
C ALA A 363 5.77 -14.31 13.47
N GLY A 364 6.86 -14.94 13.93
CA GLY A 364 7.64 -15.89 13.12
C GLY A 364 6.79 -17.10 12.70
N GLN A 365 5.97 -17.62 13.61
CA GLN A 365 5.04 -18.70 13.31
C GLN A 365 3.97 -18.26 12.29
N LEU A 366 3.40 -17.07 12.44
CA LEU A 366 2.38 -16.55 11.52
C LEU A 366 2.91 -16.37 10.09
N CYS A 367 4.11 -15.81 9.94
CA CYS A 367 4.73 -15.60 8.63
C CYS A 367 5.22 -16.92 7.99
N GLN A 368 5.82 -17.83 8.76
CA GLN A 368 6.38 -19.08 8.23
C GLN A 368 5.32 -20.16 7.96
N SER A 369 4.17 -20.12 8.64
CA SER A 369 3.07 -21.06 8.41
C SER A 369 2.30 -20.76 7.11
N PRO A 370 1.63 -21.76 6.49
CA PRO A 370 0.76 -21.53 5.35
C PRO A 370 -0.47 -20.68 5.73
N VAL A 371 -1.17 -20.15 4.72
CA VAL A 371 -2.33 -19.25 4.92
C VAL A 371 -3.46 -19.91 5.73
N GLU A 372 -3.60 -21.24 5.65
CA GLU A 372 -4.57 -22.02 6.41
C GLU A 372 -4.49 -21.79 7.94
N TYR A 373 -3.28 -21.73 8.51
CA TYR A 373 -3.07 -21.47 9.94
C TYR A 373 -3.64 -20.11 10.37
N ALA A 374 -3.36 -19.05 9.60
CA ALA A 374 -3.90 -17.72 9.86
C ALA A 374 -5.42 -17.67 9.66
N VAL A 375 -5.96 -18.41 8.69
CA VAL A 375 -7.41 -18.56 8.47
C VAL A 375 -8.08 -19.26 9.64
N GLU A 376 -7.52 -20.35 10.18
CA GLU A 376 -8.07 -21.07 11.32
C GLU A 376 -8.09 -20.22 12.60
N LEU A 377 -7.04 -19.43 12.85
CA LEU A 377 -7.02 -18.48 13.97
C LEU A 377 -8.12 -17.41 13.84
N VAL A 378 -8.28 -16.81 12.65
CA VAL A 378 -9.32 -15.79 12.39
C VAL A 378 -10.72 -16.40 12.46
N LYS A 379 -10.92 -17.62 11.93
CA LYS A 379 -12.17 -18.38 12.05
C LYS A 379 -12.54 -18.60 13.52
N LYS A 380 -11.59 -19.03 14.34
CA LYS A 380 -11.80 -19.29 15.77
C LYS A 380 -12.20 -18.01 16.51
N ALA A 381 -11.40 -16.95 16.41
CA ALA A 381 -11.70 -15.68 17.07
C ALA A 381 -13.10 -15.15 16.68
N LYS A 382 -13.46 -15.20 15.39
CA LYS A 382 -14.80 -14.80 14.93
C LYS A 382 -15.93 -15.73 15.43
N ALA A 383 -15.64 -17.00 15.72
CA ALA A 383 -16.60 -17.94 16.29
C ALA A 383 -16.81 -17.71 17.79
N ASP A 384 -15.78 -17.26 18.51
CA ASP A 384 -15.83 -16.95 19.95
C ASP A 384 -16.82 -15.79 20.27
N ALA A 385 -17.15 -14.94 19.28
CA ALA A 385 -18.17 -13.89 19.35
C ALA A 385 -19.61 -14.41 19.54
N THR A 386 -19.91 -14.86 20.76
CA THR A 386 -21.21 -15.38 21.21
C THR A 386 -21.94 -14.37 22.12
N ARG A 387 -23.20 -14.67 22.49
CA ARG A 387 -23.92 -13.87 23.50
C ARG A 387 -23.22 -13.91 24.87
N GLU A 388 -22.70 -15.06 25.28
CA GLU A 388 -21.96 -15.18 26.55
C GLU A 388 -20.65 -14.39 26.51
N TYR A 389 -19.98 -14.33 25.35
CA TYR A 389 -18.81 -13.46 25.15
C TYR A 389 -19.16 -11.98 25.36
N MET A 390 -20.24 -11.49 24.73
CA MET A 390 -20.71 -10.12 24.93
C MET A 390 -21.02 -9.83 26.40
N GLN A 391 -21.72 -10.75 27.08
CA GLN A 391 -22.03 -10.61 28.50
C GLN A 391 -20.76 -10.58 29.36
N SER A 392 -19.75 -11.38 29.03
CA SER A 392 -18.45 -11.40 29.69
C SER A 392 -17.63 -10.11 29.44
N VAL A 393 -17.76 -9.47 28.27
CA VAL A 393 -17.19 -8.13 28.02
C VAL A 393 -17.85 -7.10 28.94
N ALA A 394 -19.19 -7.05 29.00
CA ALA A 394 -19.90 -6.12 29.88
C ALA A 394 -19.49 -6.31 31.35
N ASP A 395 -19.45 -7.55 31.82
CA ASP A 395 -18.98 -7.90 33.16
C ASP A 395 -17.53 -7.45 33.40
N GLN A 396 -16.64 -7.59 32.41
CA GLN A 396 -15.26 -7.11 32.50
C GLN A 396 -15.17 -5.58 32.54
N MET A 397 -16.00 -4.86 31.78
CA MET A 397 -16.02 -3.39 31.80
C MET A 397 -16.37 -2.87 33.20
N VAL A 398 -17.26 -3.56 33.93
CA VAL A 398 -17.53 -3.24 35.34
C VAL A 398 -16.39 -3.72 36.26
N VAL A 399 -16.00 -5.00 36.21
CA VAL A 399 -15.04 -5.62 37.15
C VAL A 399 -13.60 -5.09 37.00
N LYS A 400 -13.21 -4.60 35.83
CA LYS A 400 -11.87 -4.07 35.53
C LYS A 400 -11.83 -2.56 35.26
N GLY A 401 -12.94 -1.85 35.49
CA GLY A 401 -12.98 -0.39 35.38
C GLY A 401 -12.74 0.13 33.96
N ARG A 402 -13.42 -0.46 32.97
CA ARG A 402 -13.36 -0.11 31.53
C ARG A 402 -11.92 -0.11 30.96
N PRO A 403 -11.24 -1.27 30.97
CA PRO A 403 -9.85 -1.38 30.54
C PRO A 403 -9.68 -1.08 29.03
N PRO A 404 -8.61 -0.38 28.62
CA PRO A 404 -8.35 -0.07 27.21
C PRO A 404 -7.97 -1.32 26.41
N PHE A 405 -8.11 -1.22 25.08
CA PHE A 405 -7.59 -2.24 24.17
C PHE A 405 -6.05 -2.36 24.24
N THR A 406 -5.56 -3.57 23.98
CA THR A 406 -4.15 -3.86 23.79
C THR A 406 -3.70 -3.31 22.43
N VAL A 407 -3.01 -2.16 22.42
CA VAL A 407 -2.57 -1.48 21.17
C VAL A 407 -1.31 -2.14 20.56
N VAL A 408 -0.37 -2.59 21.40
CA VAL A 408 0.94 -3.09 20.94
C VAL A 408 0.78 -4.33 20.05
N ARG A 409 1.42 -4.29 18.87
CA ARG A 409 1.39 -5.33 17.82
C ARG A 409 -0.01 -5.79 17.40
N THR A 410 -1.02 -4.94 17.63
CA THR A 410 -2.42 -5.21 17.31
C THR A 410 -2.82 -4.63 15.96
N TRP A 411 -3.77 -5.30 15.31
CA TRP A 411 -4.50 -4.85 14.13
C TRP A 411 -5.98 -5.19 14.32
N MET A 412 -6.87 -4.22 14.17
CA MET A 412 -8.31 -4.41 14.21
C MET A 412 -8.86 -4.38 12.79
N VAL A 413 -9.85 -5.22 12.47
CA VAL A 413 -10.44 -5.30 11.13
C VAL A 413 -11.96 -5.29 11.21
N SER A 414 -12.57 -4.31 10.54
CA SER A 414 -14.03 -4.12 10.44
C SER A 414 -14.53 -4.41 9.02
N ASP A 415 -15.59 -5.21 8.92
CA ASP A 415 -16.24 -5.55 7.64
C ASP A 415 -17.53 -4.73 7.46
N LEU A 416 -17.50 -3.77 6.53
CA LEU A 416 -18.62 -2.91 6.20
C LEU A 416 -19.34 -3.36 4.91
N MET A 417 -19.01 -4.54 4.36
CA MET A 417 -19.66 -5.12 3.16
C MET A 417 -21.13 -5.50 3.33
N ARG A 418 -21.69 -5.28 4.53
CA ARG A 418 -23.12 -5.40 4.87
C ARG A 418 -23.57 -4.23 5.75
N GLY A 419 -22.91 -3.07 5.59
CA GLY A 419 -23.18 -1.87 6.38
C GLY A 419 -24.50 -1.20 6.02
N GLY A 420 -24.87 -1.21 4.73
CA GLY A 420 -26.05 -0.51 4.22
C GLY A 420 -25.85 1.00 4.06
N SER A 421 -24.66 1.52 4.38
CA SER A 421 -24.32 2.94 4.20
C SER A 421 -24.30 3.32 2.72
N GLU A 422 -24.07 2.36 1.83
CA GLU A 422 -24.19 2.43 0.38
C GLU A 422 -25.64 2.53 -0.14
N LEU A 423 -26.64 2.34 0.72
CA LEU A 423 -28.06 2.35 0.39
C LEU A 423 -28.80 3.61 0.88
N VAL A 424 -28.09 4.55 1.51
CA VAL A 424 -28.66 5.82 2.00
C VAL A 424 -28.85 6.79 0.83
N ASP A 425 -30.09 6.91 0.35
CA ASP A 425 -30.47 7.80 -0.74
C ASP A 425 -31.31 8.99 -0.22
N PHE A 426 -30.78 10.21 -0.33
CA PHE A 426 -31.45 11.46 0.04
C PHE A 426 -32.43 11.99 -1.03
N GLY A 427 -32.72 11.20 -2.07
CA GLY A 427 -33.40 11.60 -3.31
C GLY A 427 -32.43 11.88 -4.48
N TRP A 428 -31.11 11.81 -4.24
CA TRP A 428 -30.07 12.08 -5.24
C TRP A 428 -29.49 10.80 -5.89
N GLY A 429 -30.01 9.63 -5.53
CA GLY A 429 -29.44 8.33 -5.87
C GLY A 429 -28.46 7.84 -4.80
N ALA A 430 -28.10 6.56 -4.89
CA ALA A 430 -27.09 5.96 -4.03
C ALA A 430 -25.73 6.69 -4.14
N PRO A 431 -24.98 6.82 -3.02
CA PRO A 431 -23.67 7.47 -3.01
C PRO A 431 -22.63 6.68 -3.84
N VAL A 432 -21.71 7.39 -4.49
CA VAL A 432 -20.58 6.77 -5.22
C VAL A 432 -19.50 6.22 -4.29
N TYR A 433 -19.46 6.73 -3.07
CA TYR A 433 -18.66 6.23 -1.96
C TYR A 433 -19.39 6.53 -0.66
N SER A 434 -19.41 5.59 0.29
CA SER A 434 -20.02 5.75 1.60
C SER A 434 -19.30 4.89 2.64
N GLY A 435 -18.46 5.51 3.47
CA GLY A 435 -17.62 4.78 4.42
C GLY A 435 -16.58 5.64 5.17
N PRO A 436 -15.69 5.03 5.95
CA PRO A 436 -14.68 5.73 6.75
C PRO A 436 -13.67 6.48 5.87
N SER A 437 -13.38 7.74 6.20
CA SER A 437 -12.42 8.55 5.45
C SER A 437 -10.96 8.31 5.87
N LYS A 438 -10.75 7.89 7.11
CA LYS A 438 -9.44 7.58 7.71
C LYS A 438 -9.45 6.24 8.47
N SER A 439 -8.32 5.55 8.47
CA SER A 439 -8.10 4.23 9.10
C SER A 439 -7.53 4.38 10.51
N VAL A 440 -8.39 4.82 11.44
CA VAL A 440 -8.02 5.32 12.78
C VAL A 440 -9.02 4.81 13.84
N VAL A 441 -8.55 4.51 15.05
CA VAL A 441 -9.38 4.34 16.25
C VAL A 441 -8.85 5.25 17.36
N GLY A 442 -9.64 6.25 17.74
CA GLY A 442 -9.21 7.28 18.69
C GLY A 442 -7.90 7.91 18.26
N GLU A 443 -6.90 7.87 19.13
CA GLU A 443 -5.56 8.43 18.91
C GLU A 443 -4.57 7.41 18.29
N ASN A 444 -5.02 6.22 17.90
CA ASN A 444 -4.17 5.14 17.38
C ASN A 444 -4.31 4.98 15.84
N PRO A 445 -3.52 5.71 15.03
CA PRO A 445 -3.52 5.54 13.57
C PRO A 445 -3.00 4.15 13.19
N GLY A 446 -3.53 3.58 12.10
CA GLY A 446 -3.06 2.28 11.58
C GLY A 446 -3.37 1.05 12.44
N MET A 447 -4.05 1.23 13.59
CA MET A 447 -4.59 0.09 14.34
C MET A 447 -5.80 -0.53 13.63
N LEU A 448 -6.75 0.25 13.11
CA LEU A 448 -7.96 -0.25 12.46
C LEU A 448 -7.90 -0.17 10.93
N SER A 449 -8.20 -1.30 10.28
CA SER A 449 -8.51 -1.38 8.84
C SER A 449 -9.98 -1.67 8.59
N HIS A 450 -10.49 -1.20 7.45
CA HIS A 450 -11.87 -1.42 7.00
C HIS A 450 -11.92 -2.14 5.66
N TYR A 451 -12.88 -3.05 5.50
CA TYR A 451 -13.30 -3.54 4.18
C TYR A 451 -14.62 -2.86 3.82
N VAL A 452 -14.61 -1.98 2.81
CA VAL A 452 -15.81 -1.28 2.32
C VAL A 452 -16.27 -1.85 0.97
N PRO A 453 -17.59 -1.87 0.69
CA PRO A 453 -18.11 -2.20 -0.63
C PRO A 453 -17.67 -1.13 -1.63
N PHE A 454 -17.13 -1.56 -2.77
CA PHE A 454 -16.57 -0.65 -3.75
C PHE A 454 -16.68 -1.19 -5.17
N ARG A 455 -17.09 -0.32 -6.09
CA ARG A 455 -17.07 -0.56 -7.54
C ARG A 455 -15.96 0.27 -8.15
N ASN A 456 -14.98 -0.38 -8.78
CA ASN A 456 -13.84 0.33 -9.37
C ASN A 456 -14.24 1.04 -10.68
N GLY A 457 -13.35 1.90 -11.22
CA GLY A 457 -13.60 2.66 -12.45
C GLY A 457 -13.82 1.84 -13.73
N LYS A 458 -13.67 0.50 -13.68
CA LYS A 458 -13.99 -0.43 -14.77
C LYS A 458 -15.38 -1.08 -14.60
N GLY A 459 -16.12 -0.72 -13.56
CA GLY A 459 -17.42 -1.29 -13.23
C GLY A 459 -17.37 -2.62 -12.47
N GLU A 460 -16.19 -3.10 -12.05
CA GLU A 460 -16.08 -4.32 -11.26
C GLU A 460 -16.38 -4.06 -9.78
N ASP A 461 -17.33 -4.83 -9.24
CA ASP A 461 -17.63 -4.88 -7.81
C ASP A 461 -16.59 -5.72 -7.05
N GLY A 462 -16.10 -5.19 -5.94
CA GLY A 462 -15.14 -5.87 -5.07
C GLY A 462 -15.15 -5.33 -3.64
N ARG A 463 -14.04 -5.54 -2.95
CA ARG A 463 -13.80 -5.00 -1.60
C ARG A 463 -12.64 -4.03 -1.66
N LEU A 464 -12.78 -2.86 -1.06
CA LEU A 464 -11.64 -1.96 -0.86
C LEU A 464 -11.16 -2.09 0.58
N ALA A 465 -9.92 -2.54 0.76
CA ALA A 465 -9.28 -2.62 2.06
C ALA A 465 -8.52 -1.32 2.35
N LEU A 466 -9.01 -0.56 3.32
CA LEU A 466 -8.37 0.66 3.82
C LEU A 466 -7.30 0.26 4.84
N VAL A 467 -6.03 0.55 4.53
CA VAL A 467 -4.89 0.20 5.38
C VAL A 467 -4.07 1.45 5.66
N CYS A 468 -3.59 1.59 6.89
CA CYS A 468 -2.69 2.66 7.29
C CYS A 468 -1.52 2.08 8.10
N LEU A 469 -0.31 2.46 7.71
CA LEU A 469 0.99 2.02 8.24
C LEU A 469 1.99 3.17 8.05
N PRO A 470 3.14 3.20 8.75
CA PRO A 470 4.22 4.11 8.37
C PRO A 470 4.64 3.87 6.91
N GLU A 471 5.12 4.92 6.21
CA GLU A 471 5.46 4.83 4.79
C GLU A 471 6.40 3.65 4.42
N PRO A 472 7.50 3.35 5.15
CA PRO A 472 8.38 2.23 4.82
C PRO A 472 7.69 0.86 4.96
N GLU A 473 6.82 0.72 5.95
CA GLU A 473 6.02 -0.48 6.19
C GLU A 473 4.90 -0.62 5.16
N MET A 474 4.33 0.49 4.68
CA MET A 474 3.31 0.49 3.64
C MET A 474 3.85 -0.01 2.28
N GLU A 475 5.08 0.35 1.91
CA GLU A 475 5.69 -0.17 0.67
C GLU A 475 6.03 -1.66 0.79
N LYS A 476 6.62 -2.11 1.91
CA LYS A 476 6.82 -3.54 2.19
C LYS A 476 5.51 -4.32 2.15
N PHE A 477 4.45 -3.78 2.78
CA PHE A 477 3.11 -4.37 2.79
C PHE A 477 2.52 -4.48 1.38
N SER A 478 2.69 -3.45 0.56
CA SER A 478 2.25 -3.46 -0.84
C SER A 478 2.94 -4.56 -1.64
N ILE A 479 4.27 -4.71 -1.48
CA ILE A 479 5.06 -5.78 -2.10
C ILE A 479 4.61 -7.17 -1.62
N GLU A 480 4.34 -7.36 -0.32
CA GLU A 480 3.82 -8.63 0.21
C GLU A 480 2.43 -8.99 -0.32
N VAL A 481 1.53 -8.01 -0.46
CA VAL A 481 0.20 -8.20 -1.06
C VAL A 481 0.29 -8.54 -2.55
N GLU A 482 1.11 -7.81 -3.31
CA GLU A 482 1.34 -8.09 -4.73
C GLU A 482 2.03 -9.44 -4.95
N SER A 483 3.02 -9.78 -4.12
CA SER A 483 3.69 -11.09 -4.12
C SER A 483 2.68 -12.23 -3.95
N MET A 484 1.81 -12.13 -2.94
CA MET A 484 0.77 -13.15 -2.68
C MET A 484 -0.25 -13.29 -3.82
N LEU A 485 -0.50 -12.22 -4.58
CA LEU A 485 -1.37 -12.22 -5.76
C LEU A 485 -0.66 -12.62 -7.07
N THR A 486 0.67 -12.51 -7.15
CA THR A 486 1.46 -12.77 -8.37
C THR A 486 2.11 -14.14 -8.42
N HIS A 487 2.46 -14.75 -7.27
CA HIS A 487 2.88 -16.15 -7.12
C HIS A 487 1.87 -17.19 -7.67
N LEU A 488 0.69 -16.74 -8.09
CA LEU A 488 -0.41 -17.54 -8.62
C LEU A 488 -0.79 -17.22 -10.07
N LYS A 489 -0.18 -16.21 -10.70
CA LYS A 489 -0.31 -15.98 -12.16
C LYS A 489 0.63 -16.88 -12.96
N TYR A 490 1.77 -17.22 -12.38
CA TYR A 490 2.70 -18.24 -12.84
C TYR A 490 3.20 -19.02 -11.62
N GLY A 491 3.43 -20.33 -11.75
CA GLY A 491 4.03 -21.16 -10.69
C GLY A 491 5.53 -20.90 -10.50
N GLY A 492 5.90 -19.63 -10.34
CA GLY A 492 7.27 -19.12 -10.35
C GLY A 492 7.91 -19.11 -8.97
N PHE A 493 9.13 -19.65 -8.91
CA PHE A 493 10.08 -19.48 -7.81
C PHE A 493 10.98 -18.28 -8.10
N ILE A 494 11.21 -17.42 -7.10
CA ILE A 494 12.17 -16.30 -7.21
C ILE A 494 13.59 -16.88 -7.06
N LEU A 495 14.32 -16.97 -8.17
CA LEU A 495 15.66 -17.55 -8.20
C LEU A 495 16.73 -16.48 -7.97
N GLY A 496 17.08 -16.24 -6.70
CA GLY A 496 18.13 -15.29 -6.31
C GLY A 496 19.54 -15.77 -6.69
N LEU A 497 20.04 -15.37 -7.87
CA LEU A 497 21.36 -15.77 -8.38
C LEU A 497 22.43 -14.68 -8.16
N ARG A 498 23.44 -14.97 -7.33
CA ARG A 498 24.61 -14.10 -7.16
C ARG A 498 25.71 -14.46 -8.16
N PHE A 499 25.71 -13.81 -9.32
CA PHE A 499 26.64 -14.10 -10.41
C PHE A 499 28.03 -13.45 -10.22
N LYS A 500 29.10 -14.11 -10.68
CA LYS A 500 30.45 -13.53 -10.77
C LYS A 500 30.80 -13.23 -12.22
N HIS A 501 30.89 -11.94 -12.56
CA HIS A 501 31.20 -11.41 -13.91
C HIS A 501 32.50 -11.92 -14.56
N VAL A 502 33.35 -12.67 -13.85
CA VAL A 502 34.53 -13.35 -14.42
C VAL A 502 34.15 -14.51 -15.37
N MET A 503 32.94 -15.05 -15.26
CA MET A 503 32.50 -16.25 -16.00
C MET A 503 31.86 -15.95 -17.37
N CYS A 504 30.84 -15.09 -17.42
CA CYS A 504 30.22 -14.63 -18.66
C CYS A 504 29.51 -13.28 -18.49
N ASP A 505 29.19 -12.62 -19.60
CA ASP A 505 28.40 -11.39 -19.58
C ASP A 505 26.89 -11.68 -19.55
N ASN A 506 26.07 -10.62 -19.47
CA ASN A 506 24.61 -10.75 -19.42
C ASN A 506 24.02 -11.46 -20.65
N ALA A 507 24.59 -11.29 -21.85
CA ALA A 507 24.12 -11.95 -23.06
C ALA A 507 24.50 -13.44 -23.09
N GLY A 508 25.62 -13.83 -22.46
CA GLY A 508 25.92 -15.23 -22.17
C GLY A 508 24.97 -15.83 -21.13
N PHE A 509 24.75 -15.10 -20.03
CA PHE A 509 23.91 -15.54 -18.92
C PHE A 509 22.44 -15.75 -19.33
N VAL A 510 21.83 -14.81 -20.06
CA VAL A 510 20.45 -14.93 -20.57
C VAL A 510 20.29 -16.16 -21.47
N LYS A 511 21.24 -16.44 -22.37
CA LYS A 511 21.21 -17.65 -23.21
C LYS A 511 21.28 -18.94 -22.40
N PHE A 512 22.12 -18.98 -21.36
CA PHE A 512 22.16 -20.10 -20.43
C PHE A 512 20.82 -20.28 -19.70
N MET A 513 20.19 -19.20 -19.24
CA MET A 513 18.88 -19.26 -18.58
C MET A 513 17.76 -19.73 -19.53
N HIS A 514 17.80 -19.35 -20.81
CA HIS A 514 16.87 -19.88 -21.82
C HIS A 514 17.08 -21.39 -22.05
N ALA A 515 18.31 -21.83 -22.30
CA ALA A 515 18.62 -23.25 -22.48
C ALA A 515 18.26 -24.09 -21.25
N LEU A 516 18.48 -23.55 -20.05
CA LEU A 516 18.08 -24.17 -18.78
C LEU A 516 16.55 -24.26 -18.65
N ALA A 517 15.81 -23.21 -19.04
CA ALA A 517 14.35 -23.22 -19.01
C ALA A 517 13.77 -24.28 -19.97
N GLU A 518 14.28 -24.37 -21.20
CA GLU A 518 13.86 -25.37 -22.20
C GLU A 518 14.03 -26.80 -21.67
N ILE A 519 15.21 -27.10 -21.10
CA ILE A 519 15.52 -28.40 -20.49
C ILE A 519 14.59 -28.69 -19.29
N ILE A 520 14.33 -27.70 -18.42
CA ILE A 520 13.39 -27.84 -17.30
C ILE A 520 11.95 -28.09 -17.79
N THR A 521 11.55 -27.50 -18.92
CA THR A 521 10.24 -27.76 -19.55
C THR A 521 10.16 -29.08 -20.34
N GLY A 522 11.23 -29.88 -20.35
CA GLY A 522 11.24 -31.23 -20.93
C GLY A 522 11.79 -31.33 -22.36
N ALA A 523 12.47 -30.31 -22.87
CA ALA A 523 13.17 -30.41 -24.16
C ALA A 523 14.38 -31.36 -24.08
N CYS A 524 14.49 -32.31 -25.01
CA CYS A 524 15.60 -33.28 -25.06
C CYS A 524 16.97 -32.62 -25.31
N ALA A 525 16.99 -31.44 -25.91
CA ALA A 525 18.15 -30.58 -26.10
C ALA A 525 17.67 -29.10 -26.20
N PRO A 526 18.49 -28.12 -25.81
CA PRO A 526 18.14 -26.70 -25.95
C PRO A 526 18.19 -26.26 -27.42
N SER A 527 17.35 -25.29 -27.79
CA SER A 527 17.27 -24.73 -29.15
C SER A 527 18.55 -23.99 -29.55
N ILE A 528 19.27 -23.43 -28.56
CA ILE A 528 20.57 -22.79 -28.71
C ILE A 528 21.59 -23.58 -27.89
N THR A 529 22.31 -24.50 -28.53
CA THR A 529 23.42 -25.24 -27.91
C THR A 529 24.48 -24.30 -27.36
N PRO A 530 24.79 -24.31 -26.04
CA PRO A 530 25.83 -23.46 -25.47
C PRO A 530 27.22 -23.87 -25.97
N VAL A 531 27.96 -22.91 -26.53
CA VAL A 531 29.33 -23.11 -27.02
C VAL A 531 30.32 -22.43 -26.07
N TRP A 532 31.14 -23.21 -25.38
CA TRP A 532 32.28 -22.74 -24.59
C TRP A 532 33.58 -23.21 -25.24
N GLN A 533 34.13 -22.36 -26.10
CA GLN A 533 35.43 -22.54 -26.76
C GLN A 533 36.15 -21.19 -26.72
N ARG A 534 37.25 -21.09 -25.99
CA ARG A 534 38.01 -19.83 -25.87
C ARG A 534 38.92 -19.59 -27.07
N GLU A 535 39.34 -20.67 -27.71
CA GLU A 535 40.13 -20.72 -28.93
C GLU A 535 39.46 -19.97 -30.09
N LEU A 536 38.12 -19.81 -30.06
CA LEU A 536 37.38 -18.99 -31.03
C LEU A 536 37.67 -17.48 -30.92
N LEU A 537 38.20 -17.02 -29.79
CA LEU A 537 38.70 -15.65 -29.61
C LEU A 537 40.15 -15.56 -30.12
N ASP A 538 40.98 -16.52 -29.71
CA ASP A 538 42.43 -16.53 -29.98
C ASP A 538 42.77 -16.80 -31.46
N ALA A 539 41.95 -17.59 -32.16
CA ALA A 539 42.20 -18.02 -33.54
C ALA A 539 41.68 -17.04 -34.62
N ARG A 540 41.11 -15.88 -34.24
CA ARG A 540 40.55 -14.90 -35.18
C ARG A 540 41.41 -13.63 -35.15
N GLN A 541 42.11 -13.36 -36.25
CA GLN A 541 43.06 -12.24 -36.33
C GLN A 541 42.37 -10.91 -36.01
N HIS A 542 42.75 -10.28 -34.90
CA HIS A 542 42.44 -8.88 -34.64
C HIS A 542 43.09 -8.01 -35.73
N PRO A 543 42.34 -7.16 -36.46
CA PRO A 543 42.99 -6.11 -37.25
C PRO A 543 43.78 -5.22 -36.29
N ARG A 544 45.05 -4.94 -36.60
CA ARG A 544 45.92 -4.07 -35.78
C ARG A 544 45.52 -2.59 -35.90
N ILE A 545 44.32 -2.27 -35.42
CA ILE A 545 43.91 -0.89 -35.17
C ILE A 545 44.63 -0.45 -33.90
N THR A 546 45.70 0.33 -34.05
CA THR A 546 46.36 1.02 -32.94
C THR A 546 45.47 2.17 -32.45
N CYS A 547 44.35 1.83 -31.83
CA CYS A 547 43.69 2.76 -30.93
C CYS A 547 44.68 3.11 -29.82
N ALA A 548 44.74 4.39 -29.43
CA ALA A 548 45.57 4.82 -28.32
C ALA A 548 44.95 4.36 -26.99
N HIS A 549 45.08 3.06 -26.70
CA HIS A 549 44.89 2.55 -25.35
C HIS A 549 45.86 3.31 -24.43
N ARG A 550 45.33 4.26 -23.65
CA ARG A 550 45.80 4.40 -22.28
C ARG A 550 45.59 3.04 -21.66
N GLU A 551 46.69 2.29 -21.45
CA GLU A 551 46.65 1.15 -20.54
C GLU A 551 45.97 1.62 -19.26
N TYR A 552 45.00 0.85 -18.75
CA TYR A 552 44.47 1.09 -17.42
C TYR A 552 45.48 0.56 -16.40
N GLN A 553 46.67 1.17 -16.38
CA GLN A 553 47.70 0.94 -15.38
C GLN A 553 47.06 1.26 -14.03
N TYR A 554 46.77 0.20 -13.28
CA TYR A 554 46.32 0.31 -11.90
C TYR A 554 47.51 0.78 -11.05
N ARG A 555 47.82 2.07 -11.13
CA ARG A 555 48.80 2.73 -10.27
C ARG A 555 48.28 2.63 -8.84
N GLU A 556 48.84 1.68 -8.09
CA GLU A 556 48.60 1.53 -6.65
C GLU A 556 49.04 2.80 -5.88
N GLU A 557 49.83 3.68 -6.51
CA GLU A 557 50.32 4.96 -5.97
C GLU A 557 50.10 6.13 -6.94
N ALA A 558 49.04 6.93 -6.71
CA ALA A 558 48.87 8.27 -7.25
C ALA A 558 47.83 9.06 -6.44
N HIS A 559 48.26 9.81 -5.42
CA HIS A 559 47.41 10.76 -4.70
C HIS A 559 47.08 11.98 -5.58
N HIS A 560 46.12 11.84 -6.51
CA HIS A 560 45.54 12.97 -7.24
C HIS A 560 44.56 13.72 -6.31
N PRO A 561 44.81 15.01 -5.95
CA PRO A 561 44.00 15.71 -4.94
C PRO A 561 42.51 15.87 -5.29
N ASN A 562 42.17 15.82 -6.58
CA ASN A 562 40.82 16.03 -7.10
C ASN A 562 40.16 14.73 -7.61
N ALA A 563 40.57 13.56 -7.10
CA ALA A 563 39.78 12.33 -7.22
C ALA A 563 38.53 12.46 -6.33
N ALA A 564 37.50 13.16 -6.83
CA ALA A 564 36.30 13.52 -6.09
C ALA A 564 35.68 12.30 -5.41
N SER A 565 35.64 12.34 -4.08
CA SER A 565 35.05 11.40 -3.13
C SER A 565 34.58 10.06 -3.71
N LEU A 566 35.29 8.98 -3.35
CA LEU A 566 34.63 7.68 -3.17
C LEU A 566 33.57 7.84 -2.08
N LEU A 567 32.35 8.20 -2.48
CA LEU A 567 31.18 8.19 -1.60
C LEU A 567 31.06 6.80 -1.01
N GLU A 568 30.94 6.72 0.32
CA GLU A 568 30.81 5.44 1.00
C GLU A 568 29.54 4.72 0.50
N ALA A 569 29.62 3.40 0.35
CA ALA A 569 28.66 2.64 -0.47
C ALA A 569 27.24 2.60 0.10
N ASP A 570 27.10 2.98 1.36
CA ASP A 570 25.89 3.14 2.16
C ASP A 570 25.19 4.50 1.93
N GLN A 571 25.94 5.54 1.54
CA GLN A 571 25.42 6.85 1.12
C GLN A 571 24.83 6.86 -0.31
N MET A 572 25.08 5.82 -1.12
CA MET A 572 24.58 5.74 -2.50
C MET A 572 23.16 5.17 -2.60
N HIS A 573 22.20 6.04 -2.91
CA HIS A 573 20.80 5.64 -3.14
C HIS A 573 20.54 5.18 -4.59
N GLN A 574 20.21 3.90 -4.79
CA GLN A 574 19.72 3.41 -6.08
C GLN A 574 18.29 3.93 -6.37
N ARG A 575 18.07 4.46 -7.57
CA ARG A 575 16.73 4.76 -8.11
C ARG A 575 16.55 4.09 -9.47
N SER A 576 15.40 3.47 -9.68
CA SER A 576 14.99 2.90 -10.97
C SER A 576 14.14 3.90 -11.74
N PHE A 577 14.43 4.08 -13.03
CA PHE A 577 13.68 4.97 -13.91
C PHE A 577 13.03 4.15 -15.03
N PHE A 578 11.73 4.34 -15.25
CA PHE A 578 11.00 3.70 -16.34
C PHE A 578 10.81 4.68 -17.50
N PHE A 579 11.22 4.28 -18.70
CA PHE A 579 11.03 5.02 -19.93
C PHE A 579 10.18 4.17 -20.89
N GLY A 580 8.90 4.51 -21.03
CA GLY A 580 8.03 3.87 -22.01
C GLY A 580 8.34 4.35 -23.44
N ALA A 581 7.70 3.73 -24.43
CA ALA A 581 7.87 4.08 -25.84
C ALA A 581 7.54 5.57 -26.12
N ARG A 582 6.62 6.15 -25.34
CA ARG A 582 6.22 7.56 -25.43
C ARG A 582 7.30 8.50 -24.90
N GLU A 583 7.93 8.15 -23.79
CA GLU A 583 8.98 8.93 -23.14
C GLU A 583 10.24 8.89 -24.00
N ILE A 584 10.57 7.70 -24.55
CA ILE A 584 11.65 7.50 -25.53
C ILE A 584 11.41 8.33 -26.80
N ALA A 585 10.18 8.36 -27.34
CA ALA A 585 9.85 9.21 -28.49
C ALA A 585 9.96 10.71 -28.16
N THR A 586 9.57 11.11 -26.94
CA THR A 586 9.68 12.51 -26.48
C THR A 586 11.15 12.94 -26.34
N LEU A 587 12.01 12.07 -25.80
CA LEU A 587 13.45 12.29 -25.74
C LEU A 587 14.10 12.28 -27.14
N ARG A 588 13.62 11.46 -28.08
CA ARG A 588 14.13 11.42 -29.46
C ARG A 588 13.89 12.74 -30.21
N ASN A 589 12.82 13.45 -29.89
CA ASN A 589 12.55 14.80 -30.40
C ASN A 589 13.53 15.87 -29.89
N LEU A 590 14.42 15.56 -28.94
CA LEU A 590 15.54 16.43 -28.53
C LEU A 590 16.76 16.31 -29.46
N LEU A 591 16.69 15.45 -30.48
CA LEU A 591 17.70 15.29 -31.52
C LEU A 591 17.20 15.88 -32.86
N PRO A 592 18.11 16.35 -33.73
CA PRO A 592 17.81 16.66 -35.12
C PRO A 592 17.21 15.45 -35.86
N PRO A 593 16.26 15.64 -36.80
CA PRO A 593 15.58 14.53 -37.48
C PRO A 593 16.49 13.50 -38.16
N HIS A 594 17.68 13.90 -38.63
CA HIS A 594 18.64 12.98 -39.26
C HIS A 594 19.28 11.98 -38.28
N LEU A 595 19.30 12.27 -36.98
CA LEU A 595 19.77 11.33 -35.94
C LEU A 595 18.65 10.39 -35.44
N HIS A 596 17.38 10.61 -35.81
CA HIS A 596 16.25 9.84 -35.30
C HIS A 596 16.27 8.38 -35.75
N SER A 597 16.84 8.07 -36.91
CA SER A 597 17.04 6.71 -37.40
C SER A 597 18.33 6.06 -36.90
N CYS A 598 19.38 6.87 -36.70
CA CYS A 598 20.73 6.38 -36.40
C CYS A 598 20.98 6.13 -34.90
N THR A 599 20.28 6.85 -34.00
CA THR A 599 20.51 6.77 -32.55
C THR A 599 19.69 5.63 -31.92
N THR A 600 20.33 4.69 -31.23
CA THR A 600 19.61 3.67 -30.46
C THR A 600 18.96 4.27 -29.21
N THR A 601 17.93 3.60 -28.68
CA THR A 601 17.34 3.97 -27.37
C THR A 601 18.38 3.92 -26.24
N PHE A 602 19.38 3.03 -26.33
CA PHE A 602 20.45 2.93 -25.34
C PHE A 602 21.35 4.18 -25.36
N GLU A 603 21.80 4.62 -26.53
CA GLU A 603 22.64 5.82 -26.67
C GLU A 603 21.88 7.09 -26.25
N LEU A 604 20.62 7.24 -26.66
CA LEU A 604 19.77 8.38 -26.29
C LEU A 604 19.56 8.47 -24.77
N LEU A 605 19.19 7.36 -24.11
CA LEU A 605 19.00 7.35 -22.66
C LEU A 605 20.33 7.54 -21.92
N THR A 606 21.43 6.97 -22.42
CA THR A 606 22.76 7.13 -21.82
C THR A 606 23.27 8.56 -21.95
N ALA A 607 23.06 9.23 -23.09
CA ALA A 607 23.38 10.64 -23.29
C ALA A 607 22.59 11.53 -22.31
N CYS A 608 21.28 11.31 -22.17
CA CYS A 608 20.44 12.04 -21.22
C CYS A 608 20.90 11.81 -19.77
N LEU A 609 21.13 10.56 -19.37
CA LEU A 609 21.57 10.21 -18.02
C LEU A 609 22.99 10.70 -17.71
N TRP A 610 23.91 10.70 -18.67
CA TRP A 610 25.26 11.24 -18.51
C TRP A 610 25.24 12.76 -18.30
N ARG A 611 24.47 13.50 -19.11
CA ARG A 611 24.26 14.95 -18.93
C ARG A 611 23.62 15.26 -17.57
N CYS A 612 22.57 14.52 -17.17
CA CYS A 612 21.93 14.69 -15.86
C CYS A 612 22.89 14.37 -14.70
N ARG A 613 23.70 13.32 -14.81
CA ARG A 613 24.69 12.95 -13.80
C ARG A 613 25.83 13.96 -13.69
N ALA A 614 26.31 14.50 -14.81
CA ALA A 614 27.32 15.55 -14.82
C ALA A 614 26.81 16.83 -14.12
N ALA A 615 25.57 17.25 -14.44
CA ALA A 615 24.93 18.37 -13.77
C ALA A 615 24.71 18.13 -12.26
N ALA A 616 24.32 16.92 -11.86
CA ALA A 616 24.07 16.56 -10.46
C ALA A 616 25.34 16.41 -9.61
N ILE A 617 26.49 16.06 -10.20
CA ILE A 617 27.78 15.99 -9.52
C ILE A 617 28.42 17.39 -9.36
N ALA A 618 27.99 18.37 -10.17
CA ALA A 618 28.48 19.75 -10.18
C ALA A 618 30.03 19.89 -10.10
N PRO A 619 30.83 19.21 -10.96
CA PRO A 619 32.26 19.45 -11.03
C PRO A 619 32.55 20.87 -11.55
N ALA A 620 33.80 21.31 -11.43
CA ALA A 620 34.27 22.52 -12.09
C ALA A 620 33.96 22.47 -13.62
N PRO A 621 33.62 23.60 -14.28
CA PRO A 621 33.14 23.59 -15.67
C PRO A 621 34.11 22.99 -16.70
N ASP A 622 35.41 23.08 -16.40
CA ASP A 622 36.56 22.53 -17.11
C ASP A 622 36.88 21.06 -16.73
N GLY A 623 36.36 20.57 -15.60
CA GLY A 623 36.58 19.22 -15.11
C GLY A 623 35.99 18.15 -16.04
N GLU A 624 36.80 17.14 -16.36
CA GLU A 624 36.37 16.02 -17.20
C GLU A 624 35.36 15.11 -16.49
N VAL A 625 34.24 14.85 -17.15
CA VAL A 625 33.29 13.78 -16.77
C VAL A 625 33.33 12.66 -17.81
N MET A 626 33.22 11.43 -17.34
CA MET A 626 33.30 10.22 -18.16
C MET A 626 32.04 9.36 -17.99
N VAL A 627 31.58 8.77 -19.09
CA VAL A 627 30.63 7.65 -19.08
C VAL A 627 31.30 6.42 -19.69
N LEU A 628 31.09 5.27 -19.05
CA LEU A 628 31.57 3.97 -19.51
C LEU A 628 30.37 3.13 -19.96
N CYS A 629 30.28 2.82 -21.24
CA CYS A 629 29.23 1.95 -21.79
C CYS A 629 29.73 0.51 -21.82
N VAL A 630 28.80 -0.47 -21.87
CA VAL A 630 29.14 -1.90 -22.00
C VAL A 630 28.54 -2.43 -23.30
N VAL A 631 29.39 -2.73 -24.28
CA VAL A 631 28.96 -3.05 -25.66
C VAL A 631 29.25 -4.51 -25.98
N ASN A 632 28.22 -5.27 -26.38
CA ASN A 632 28.35 -6.68 -26.77
C ASN A 632 29.05 -6.82 -28.14
N THR A 633 30.30 -7.30 -28.15
CA THR A 633 31.13 -7.33 -29.38
C THR A 633 31.05 -8.63 -30.17
N ARG A 634 30.20 -9.62 -29.78
CA ARG A 634 30.08 -10.93 -30.48
C ARG A 634 29.85 -10.83 -31.99
N ALA A 635 29.07 -9.84 -32.42
CA ALA A 635 28.75 -9.60 -33.83
C ALA A 635 29.86 -8.84 -34.60
N LYS A 636 30.84 -8.26 -33.89
CA LYS A 636 31.98 -7.51 -34.46
C LYS A 636 33.23 -8.38 -34.71
N TYR A 637 33.23 -9.65 -34.30
CA TYR A 637 34.26 -10.61 -34.71
C TYR A 637 34.10 -10.95 -36.20
N ASN A 638 35.20 -11.28 -36.89
CA ASN A 638 35.16 -11.82 -38.26
C ASN A 638 35.73 -13.26 -38.31
N PRO A 639 34.94 -14.27 -38.71
CA PRO A 639 33.48 -14.24 -38.78
C PRO A 639 32.86 -13.94 -37.39
N PRO A 640 31.55 -13.63 -37.29
CA PRO A 640 30.89 -13.44 -36.00
C PRO A 640 31.00 -14.66 -35.08
N LEU A 641 30.92 -14.46 -33.76
CA LEU A 641 30.88 -15.58 -32.82
C LEU A 641 29.53 -16.32 -32.90
N PRO A 642 29.51 -17.65 -32.71
CA PRO A 642 28.28 -18.44 -32.80
C PRO A 642 27.14 -17.92 -31.91
N THR A 643 25.89 -18.09 -32.33
CA THR A 643 24.71 -17.66 -31.57
C THR A 643 24.70 -18.25 -30.15
N GLY A 644 25.17 -19.47 -29.97
CA GLY A 644 25.32 -20.14 -28.67
C GLY A 644 26.56 -19.75 -27.85
N TYR A 645 27.41 -18.82 -28.28
CA TYR A 645 28.66 -18.49 -27.61
C TYR A 645 28.44 -17.96 -26.17
N TYR A 646 28.96 -18.72 -25.21
CA TYR A 646 28.95 -18.44 -23.77
C TYR A 646 30.32 -17.89 -23.34
N GLY A 647 30.34 -16.80 -22.57
CA GLY A 647 31.59 -16.12 -22.17
C GLY A 647 31.42 -14.61 -21.97
N ASN A 648 32.53 -13.93 -21.67
CA ASN A 648 32.64 -12.48 -21.66
C ASN A 648 33.07 -12.00 -23.04
N VAL A 649 32.18 -11.35 -23.77
CA VAL A 649 32.46 -10.73 -25.07
C VAL A 649 31.80 -9.36 -25.10
N VAL A 650 32.36 -8.47 -24.29
CA VAL A 650 31.98 -7.07 -24.15
C VAL A 650 33.22 -6.18 -24.21
N ASP A 651 33.06 -5.01 -24.82
CA ASP A 651 34.00 -3.89 -24.75
C ASP A 651 33.43 -2.77 -23.86
N PHE A 652 34.31 -1.93 -23.34
CA PHE A 652 34.02 -0.87 -22.38
C PHE A 652 34.41 0.51 -22.95
N PRO A 653 33.78 1.00 -24.02
CA PRO A 653 34.03 2.34 -24.55
C PRO A 653 33.74 3.42 -23.52
N ALA A 654 34.73 4.27 -23.29
CA ALA A 654 34.61 5.50 -22.52
C ALA A 654 34.39 6.69 -23.46
N ALA A 655 33.36 7.50 -23.16
CA ALA A 655 33.21 8.86 -23.68
C ALA A 655 33.54 9.86 -22.56
N VAL A 656 34.27 10.91 -22.90
CA VAL A 656 34.77 11.94 -21.97
C VAL A 656 34.44 13.32 -22.54
N SER A 657 34.06 14.26 -21.67
CA SER A 657 33.82 15.66 -22.04
C SER A 657 33.99 16.57 -20.82
N PRO A 658 34.41 17.84 -20.98
CA PRO A 658 34.34 18.83 -19.90
C PRO A 658 32.90 19.03 -19.43
N ALA A 659 32.66 19.01 -18.13
CA ALA A 659 31.31 18.98 -17.55
C ALA A 659 30.44 20.18 -17.95
N GLY A 660 31.02 21.38 -17.99
CA GLY A 660 30.32 22.58 -18.44
C GLY A 660 29.84 22.46 -19.88
N LYS A 661 30.71 21.98 -20.79
CA LYS A 661 30.37 21.76 -22.20
C LYS A 661 29.28 20.68 -22.34
N LEU A 662 29.43 19.54 -21.69
CA LEU A 662 28.45 18.44 -21.73
C LEU A 662 27.06 18.88 -21.23
N CYS A 663 27.00 19.71 -20.19
CA CYS A 663 25.74 20.22 -19.65
C CYS A 663 25.12 21.30 -20.54
N GLN A 664 25.92 22.22 -21.08
CA GLN A 664 25.44 23.37 -21.87
C GLN A 664 25.09 23.02 -23.33
N SER A 665 25.79 22.08 -23.95
CA SER A 665 25.48 21.62 -25.31
C SER A 665 24.17 20.80 -25.37
N PRO A 666 23.49 20.72 -26.54
CA PRO A 666 22.28 19.91 -26.70
C PRO A 666 22.54 18.39 -26.54
N VAL A 667 21.46 17.59 -26.53
CA VAL A 667 21.57 16.13 -26.35
C VAL A 667 22.38 15.47 -27.47
N GLU A 668 22.31 16.02 -28.69
CA GLU A 668 23.05 15.55 -29.87
C GLU A 668 24.56 15.41 -29.61
N TYR A 669 25.22 16.39 -28.98
CA TYR A 669 26.66 16.35 -28.69
C TYR A 669 27.04 15.17 -27.79
N ALA A 670 26.21 14.83 -26.81
CA ALA A 670 26.42 13.68 -25.95
C ALA A 670 26.12 12.35 -26.66
N VAL A 671 25.22 12.34 -27.63
CA VAL A 671 24.94 11.18 -28.50
C VAL A 671 26.08 10.95 -29.49
N GLU A 672 26.62 11.99 -30.14
CA GLU A 672 27.74 11.90 -31.07
C GLU A 672 29.00 11.34 -30.39
N LEU A 673 29.35 11.87 -29.21
CA LEU A 673 30.46 11.35 -28.40
C LEU A 673 30.29 9.88 -28.00
N LEU A 674 29.05 9.40 -27.82
CA LEU A 674 28.77 8.00 -27.55
C LEU A 674 28.86 7.16 -28.84
N PHE A 675 28.28 7.65 -29.93
CA PHE A 675 28.19 7.00 -31.24
C PHE A 675 29.59 6.72 -31.83
N GLU A 676 30.49 7.72 -31.82
CA GLU A 676 31.89 7.54 -32.24
C GLU A 676 32.57 6.40 -31.48
N ARG A 677 32.37 6.35 -30.15
CA ARG A 677 33.05 5.40 -29.27
C ARG A 677 32.45 4.00 -29.38
N ILE A 678 31.13 3.88 -29.49
CA ILE A 678 30.40 2.61 -29.60
C ILE A 678 30.57 1.98 -30.99
N LEU A 679 30.60 2.78 -32.06
CA LEU A 679 30.98 2.30 -33.40
C LEU A 679 32.47 1.89 -33.44
N GLY A 680 33.35 2.73 -32.90
CA GLY A 680 34.80 2.51 -32.86
C GLY A 680 35.29 1.28 -32.08
N CYS A 681 34.45 0.70 -31.20
CA CYS A 681 34.75 -0.58 -30.53
C CYS A 681 35.08 -1.68 -31.54
N SER A 682 36.32 -2.16 -31.56
CA SER A 682 36.71 -3.39 -32.25
C SER A 682 36.64 -4.59 -31.28
N PRO A 683 36.59 -5.84 -31.74
CA PRO A 683 36.75 -6.98 -30.84
C PRO A 683 38.17 -6.98 -30.25
N ILE A 684 38.31 -6.70 -28.94
CA ILE A 684 39.57 -6.78 -28.19
C ILE A 684 39.32 -7.61 -26.92
N THR A 685 40.23 -8.55 -26.62
CA THR A 685 40.03 -9.55 -25.56
C THR A 685 40.54 -9.05 -24.21
N PHE A 686 39.62 -8.63 -23.32
CA PHE A 686 39.96 -8.25 -21.95
C PHE A 686 40.27 -9.47 -21.06
N HIS A 687 41.55 -9.77 -20.85
CA HIS A 687 42.01 -10.82 -19.93
C HIS A 687 42.14 -10.33 -18.48
N PHE A 688 41.19 -10.65 -17.61
CA PHE A 688 41.33 -10.48 -16.17
C PHE A 688 42.32 -11.50 -15.57
N VAL A 689 43.61 -11.19 -15.62
CA VAL A 689 44.66 -11.98 -14.95
C VAL A 689 44.76 -11.56 -13.49
N THR A 690 44.51 -12.49 -12.55
CA THR A 690 44.69 -12.23 -11.12
C THR A 690 46.15 -12.40 -10.70
N LYS A 691 46.65 -11.48 -9.85
CA LYS A 691 48.06 -11.28 -9.41
C LYS A 691 48.73 -12.50 -8.70
N LYS A 692 48.16 -13.71 -8.77
CA LYS A 692 48.62 -14.95 -8.10
C LYS A 692 48.57 -16.24 -8.95
N GLY A 693 48.26 -16.18 -10.25
CA GLY A 693 48.55 -17.26 -11.22
C GLY A 693 47.85 -18.63 -11.03
N ARG A 694 46.90 -18.77 -10.09
CA ARG A 694 46.17 -20.04 -9.85
C ARG A 694 44.78 -20.00 -10.48
N MET A 695 44.52 -20.88 -11.46
CA MET A 695 43.15 -21.19 -11.90
C MET A 695 42.39 -21.88 -10.76
N GLY A 696 41.52 -21.14 -10.08
CA GLY A 696 40.64 -21.66 -9.05
C GLY A 696 39.53 -22.53 -9.64
N VAL A 697 39.79 -23.82 -9.82
CA VAL A 697 38.76 -24.83 -10.09
C VAL A 697 37.86 -24.95 -8.86
N TRP A 698 36.56 -24.73 -9.03
CA TRP A 698 35.55 -24.95 -7.99
C TRP A 698 34.39 -25.75 -8.56
N HIS A 699 33.92 -26.71 -7.77
CA HIS A 699 32.98 -27.73 -8.25
C HIS A 699 31.55 -27.18 -8.32
N LEU A 700 30.88 -27.38 -9.46
CA LEU A 700 29.43 -27.57 -9.45
C LEU A 700 29.15 -28.90 -8.73
N PHE A 701 28.20 -28.89 -7.80
CA PHE A 701 27.68 -30.14 -7.22
C PHE A 701 26.94 -30.91 -8.31
N ALA A 702 27.36 -32.15 -8.58
CA ALA A 702 26.73 -33.00 -9.57
C ALA A 702 25.41 -33.55 -9.04
N CYS A 703 24.29 -33.16 -9.66
CA CYS A 703 23.00 -33.78 -9.40
C CYS A 703 23.06 -35.27 -9.78
N ARG A 704 22.84 -36.15 -8.80
CA ARG A 704 22.57 -37.58 -9.03
C ARG A 704 21.07 -37.80 -9.15
N ASN A 705 20.66 -38.80 -9.94
CA ASN A 705 19.28 -39.29 -9.89
C ASN A 705 19.04 -40.08 -8.57
N ARG A 706 17.79 -40.52 -8.30
CA ARG A 706 17.47 -41.30 -7.08
C ARG A 706 18.22 -42.63 -6.96
N ASN A 707 18.80 -43.12 -8.06
CA ASN A 707 19.56 -44.37 -8.11
C ASN A 707 21.08 -44.13 -7.99
N GLY A 708 21.51 -42.87 -7.81
CA GLY A 708 22.91 -42.50 -7.58
C GLY A 708 23.74 -42.24 -8.84
N GLU A 709 23.16 -42.30 -10.04
CA GLU A 709 23.89 -42.12 -11.30
C GLU A 709 24.14 -40.64 -11.64
N VAL A 710 25.22 -40.37 -12.37
CA VAL A 710 25.68 -39.01 -12.73
C VAL A 710 25.42 -38.73 -14.20
N VAL A 711 24.44 -37.85 -14.49
CA VAL A 711 23.96 -37.58 -15.86
C VAL A 711 24.79 -36.48 -16.56
N ASN A 712 26.11 -36.67 -16.61
CA ASN A 712 26.98 -36.22 -17.71
C ASN A 712 28.45 -36.67 -17.51
N ARG A 713 29.15 -36.99 -18.60
CA ARG A 713 30.60 -37.26 -18.64
C ARG A 713 31.29 -36.54 -19.79
N GLY A 714 31.55 -35.24 -19.62
CA GLY A 714 32.57 -34.54 -20.41
C GLY A 714 33.96 -35.11 -20.09
N ARG A 715 34.71 -35.56 -21.10
CA ARG A 715 36.04 -36.18 -20.89
C ARG A 715 37.11 -35.13 -20.57
N LYS A 716 38.04 -35.48 -19.66
CA LYS A 716 39.29 -34.75 -19.44
C LYS A 716 40.36 -35.17 -20.45
N HIS A 717 40.74 -34.27 -21.35
CA HIS A 717 42.11 -34.04 -21.84
C HIS A 717 42.32 -32.50 -21.76
N GLY A 718 43.48 -31.91 -21.46
CA GLY A 718 44.84 -32.44 -21.45
C GLY A 718 45.55 -32.04 -22.74
N ARG A 719 46.46 -31.06 -22.78
CA ARG A 719 47.08 -30.28 -21.69
C ARG A 719 46.41 -28.93 -21.44
#